data_AF-A0A925K9M3-F1
#
_entry.id   AF-A0A925K9M3-F1
#
_cell.length_a   1.000
_cell.length_b   1.000
_cell.length_c   1.000
_cell.angle_alpha   90.00
_cell.angle_beta   90.00
_cell.angle_gamma   90.00
#
_symmetry.space_group_name_H-M   'P 1'
#
loop_
_entity.id
_entity.type
_entity.pdbx_description
1 polymer ?
#
loop_
_entity_poly.entity_id
_entity_poly.type
_entity_poly.pdbx_seq_one_letter_code
_entity_poly.pdbx_strand_id
1 'polypeptide(L)'
;MTTPILKTVSLFTLCLALILSPVAAQNIIGQKKVMPASLNRFVTKATVFSLNKQLTQNLHNNRQASIELSFEFENKTWILELEENNIFAKGFFVKDGNGHSVNYDKTHSLHYKGKVKGDPSSVAAVNIYTDEISAVIADKTGNINIGALLDNTVDMIIFREADLVTKPAFNCDAVAIPGNNNPLPDFNIPESITDVVNAEPVDIYFEADYSCYAGRGSNLANTISWVTDLANNVSVLYENDSVNVKLGAVKVWTVNDPYASSVNTSQALSAFSLAMTGGFPGDLAHLLSLRGLGGGRAYLDALCSNPQIRTGVSGNLNTSITPLPNYSWNSMVITHELGHNIASNHTQWCGWVGGAIDNCWPTEGGCPAGPAPVNGGTIMSYCHQNVGINLSNGFGPQPAALIRSRVRTSTCIFPKINFSRLSETVPEESADIDNNCIDYRLINVKIAASYAPVTSTDIQLLPTALSTGLQIGAGKDVEIMSPLNFTLNDTIPETIQLKVFDDAIIESTENLRLDFTIAANGSNALKGTLYNLSITNTDHRPDSTINQLAYYEPFDTMGNWTQDIIHGINSPNRWKVGNSGDPQFPNSAVYISSNDNTASYAGSSQDDSSVIRLISPAINTTGFINLKLNYAYKCRGEGVAGQGTGSTAADFGRLYYSANNGTIWSLVRDNIFNRNERLTDEVILPISANNNPNVRFAFEWINNSSGVNNPPMIIDSFIIVGTGAGPIQSEAHISNSDTAYVGPNQTVHFYNRVTGKAMASIKNLSSFDFGCMQVDLTRTGTNAVTAWGISNAEKITDKAFKITATNNSATAPYELSLYATNEEINGWTASSGNVLTEMNIIKAATDITQTPPATSPIYSNSNSNALFAANGDRIIKGIFSGFSWFALGKTGIALVCPGTSKQFTANGTGTSYQWQVNTGSGFVNINNGSIYSGAKSALLTLTNAPTSWYGYQYRCSITTVSGTEYSYVNELKFAATWKGSGSTAWELAANWECGTVPDANTDVYVMAGVPNLPQINNNTSIRTLTIMTGATVTASPGIQLNVMK
;
A
#
# COMPACT_ATOMS: atom_id res chain seq x y z
N MET A 1 38.84 -15.84 35.93
CA MET A 1 37.50 -15.36 35.53
C MET A 1 36.76 -16.55 34.96
N THR A 2 35.75 -17.01 35.68
CA THR A 2 35.05 -18.28 35.51
C THR A 2 33.82 -18.11 34.60
N THR A 3 33.65 -19.05 33.69
CA THR A 3 32.50 -19.24 32.77
C THR A 3 31.13 -19.31 33.45
N PRO A 4 30.05 -19.01 32.71
CA PRO A 4 28.84 -19.81 32.84
C PRO A 4 28.23 -20.18 31.48
N ILE A 5 28.54 -21.39 31.00
CA ILE A 5 27.69 -22.18 30.12
C ILE A 5 26.96 -23.14 31.05
N LEU A 6 25.80 -22.75 31.61
CA LEU A 6 24.87 -23.68 32.29
C LEU A 6 23.54 -22.98 32.67
N LYS A 7 22.77 -22.45 31.70
CA LYS A 7 21.37 -22.03 31.99
C LYS A 7 20.34 -22.29 30.88
N THR A 8 20.72 -22.89 29.75
CA THR A 8 19.81 -23.14 28.62
C THR A 8 19.27 -24.56 28.52
N VAL A 9 19.72 -25.51 29.35
CA VAL A 9 19.30 -26.92 29.25
C VAL A 9 18.17 -27.30 30.24
N SER A 10 17.89 -26.47 31.26
CA SER A 10 16.85 -26.78 32.26
C SER A 10 15.47 -26.14 32.00
N LEU A 11 15.33 -25.25 31.00
CA LEU A 11 14.01 -24.72 30.61
C LEU A 11 13.34 -25.56 29.50
N PHE A 12 14.11 -26.27 28.69
CA PHE A 12 13.58 -27.13 27.61
C PHE A 12 12.97 -28.44 28.13
N THR A 13 13.44 -28.95 29.27
CA THR A 13 12.91 -30.17 29.87
C THR A 13 11.68 -29.94 30.76
N LEU A 14 11.43 -28.70 31.22
CA LEU A 14 10.27 -28.38 32.07
C LEU A 14 9.04 -27.95 31.25
N CYS A 15 9.23 -27.42 30.04
CA CYS A 15 8.12 -27.07 29.13
C CYS A 15 7.54 -28.31 28.42
N LEU A 16 8.37 -29.34 28.18
CA LEU A 16 7.90 -30.61 27.58
C LEU A 16 7.15 -31.51 28.59
N ALA A 17 7.36 -31.32 29.90
CA ALA A 17 6.72 -32.11 30.95
C ALA A 17 5.35 -31.55 31.41
N LEU A 18 4.97 -30.35 30.99
CA LEU A 18 3.66 -29.73 31.29
C LEU A 18 2.62 -29.89 30.18
N ILE A 19 2.96 -30.57 29.07
CA ILE A 19 2.04 -30.88 27.95
C ILE A 19 1.59 -32.36 27.98
N LEU A 20 2.14 -33.19 28.86
CA LEU A 20 1.79 -34.62 28.99
C LEU A 20 1.05 -34.89 30.30
N SER A 21 -0.08 -34.21 30.51
CA SER A 21 -1.18 -34.91 31.20
C SER A 21 -1.91 -35.69 30.12
N PRO A 22 -2.14 -37.01 30.25
CA PRO A 22 -2.93 -37.74 29.27
C PRO A 22 -4.31 -37.09 29.24
N VAL A 23 -4.62 -36.36 28.18
CA VAL A 23 -6.00 -35.96 27.88
C VAL A 23 -6.73 -37.28 27.77
N ALA A 24 -7.63 -37.58 28.71
CA ALA A 24 -8.43 -38.78 28.62
C ALA A 24 -9.18 -38.74 27.28
N ALA A 25 -8.99 -39.75 26.42
CA ALA A 25 -9.59 -39.79 25.10
C ALA A 25 -11.11 -39.58 25.20
N GLN A 26 -11.63 -38.60 24.49
CA GLN A 26 -12.99 -38.09 24.69
C GLN A 26 -14.00 -38.99 23.93
N ASN A 27 -14.96 -39.56 24.64
CA ASN A 27 -15.87 -40.56 24.06
C ASN A 27 -17.01 -39.90 23.27
N ILE A 28 -17.12 -40.24 21.98
CA ILE A 28 -18.17 -39.72 21.08
C ILE A 28 -19.54 -40.37 21.33
N ILE A 29 -19.58 -41.54 21.97
CA ILE A 29 -20.83 -42.25 22.27
C ILE A 29 -21.46 -41.64 23.53
N GLY A 30 -22.62 -41.00 23.38
CA GLY A 30 -23.45 -40.57 24.50
C GLY A 30 -24.21 -41.75 25.10
N GLN A 31 -25.03 -42.43 24.30
CA GLN A 31 -25.76 -43.62 24.73
C GLN A 31 -25.88 -44.65 23.59
N LYS A 32 -25.51 -45.91 23.85
CA LYS A 32 -25.77 -47.02 22.93
C LYS A 32 -27.27 -47.31 22.84
N LYS A 33 -27.74 -47.62 21.64
CA LYS A 33 -29.13 -47.94 21.33
C LYS A 33 -29.25 -49.35 20.77
N VAL A 34 -30.44 -49.93 20.93
CA VAL A 34 -30.77 -51.22 20.30
C VAL A 34 -30.88 -51.00 18.80
N MET A 35 -30.15 -51.79 18.01
CA MET A 35 -30.19 -51.71 16.55
C MET A 35 -31.60 -52.09 16.05
N PRO A 36 -32.27 -51.21 15.28
CA PRO A 36 -33.57 -51.52 14.69
C PRO A 36 -33.49 -52.73 13.77
N ALA A 37 -34.45 -53.66 13.88
CA ALA A 37 -34.49 -54.86 13.03
C ALA A 37 -34.61 -54.52 11.52
N SER A 38 -35.11 -53.34 11.18
CA SER A 38 -35.15 -52.82 9.81
C SER A 38 -33.77 -52.69 9.17
N LEU A 39 -32.71 -52.43 9.95
CA LEU A 39 -31.34 -52.26 9.47
C LEU A 39 -30.64 -53.58 9.10
N ASN A 40 -31.14 -54.73 9.59
CA ASN A 40 -30.56 -56.05 9.29
C ASN A 40 -30.60 -56.41 7.79
N ARG A 41 -31.40 -55.70 6.99
CA ARG A 41 -31.43 -55.88 5.53
C ARG A 41 -30.25 -55.20 4.81
N PHE A 42 -29.53 -54.32 5.51
CA PHE A 42 -28.43 -53.52 4.96
C PHE A 42 -27.08 -53.85 5.60
N VAL A 43 -27.05 -54.19 6.89
CA VAL A 43 -25.81 -54.49 7.61
C VAL A 43 -26.01 -55.62 8.63
N THR A 44 -25.04 -56.54 8.71
CA THR A 44 -25.07 -57.70 9.60
C THR A 44 -24.58 -57.40 11.01
N LYS A 45 -23.66 -56.43 11.17
CA LYS A 45 -23.16 -55.96 12.46
C LYS A 45 -22.97 -54.45 12.46
N ALA A 46 -23.61 -53.78 13.41
CA ALA A 46 -23.45 -52.34 13.62
C ALA A 46 -23.70 -51.97 15.07
N THR A 47 -23.24 -50.78 15.47
CA THR A 47 -23.59 -50.14 16.75
C THR A 47 -24.33 -48.85 16.45
N VAL A 48 -25.57 -48.73 16.95
CA VAL A 48 -26.37 -47.49 16.88
C VAL A 48 -26.23 -46.75 18.20
N PHE A 49 -26.09 -45.42 18.16
CA PHE A 49 -25.89 -44.61 19.36
C PHE A 49 -26.36 -43.16 19.20
N SER A 50 -26.58 -42.47 20.32
CA SER A 50 -26.72 -41.00 20.33
C SER A 50 -25.37 -40.33 20.51
N LEU A 51 -25.11 -39.27 19.74
CA LEU A 51 -23.87 -38.50 19.80
C LEU A 51 -23.73 -37.77 21.14
N ASN A 52 -22.52 -37.75 21.70
CA ASN A 52 -22.16 -36.88 22.81
C ASN A 52 -22.08 -35.41 22.33
N LYS A 53 -23.22 -34.71 22.33
CA LYS A 53 -23.32 -33.33 21.81
C LYS A 53 -22.50 -32.31 22.61
N GLN A 54 -22.31 -32.55 23.91
CA GLN A 54 -21.49 -31.65 24.74
C GLN A 54 -20.02 -31.70 24.31
N LEU A 55 -19.53 -32.90 23.94
CA LEU A 55 -18.19 -33.07 23.38
C LEU A 55 -18.02 -32.28 22.07
N THR A 56 -18.89 -32.50 21.09
CA THR A 56 -18.76 -31.86 19.77
C THR A 56 -18.90 -30.35 19.83
N GLN A 57 -19.78 -29.83 20.69
CA GLN A 57 -19.89 -28.40 20.97
C GLN A 57 -18.60 -27.84 21.60
N ASN A 58 -18.02 -28.54 22.57
CA ASN A 58 -16.75 -28.13 23.19
C ASN A 58 -15.59 -28.11 22.19
N LEU A 59 -15.54 -29.08 21.27
CA LEU A 59 -14.52 -29.12 20.21
C LEU A 59 -14.66 -27.93 19.25
N HIS A 60 -15.89 -27.56 18.88
CA HIS A 60 -16.15 -26.36 18.07
C HIS A 60 -15.79 -25.05 18.79
N ASN A 61 -16.09 -24.94 20.09
CA ASN A 61 -15.81 -23.74 20.86
C ASN A 61 -14.32 -23.56 21.14
N ASN A 62 -13.59 -24.64 21.41
CA ASN A 62 -12.19 -24.57 21.85
C ASN A 62 -11.16 -24.71 20.73
N ARG A 63 -11.53 -25.30 19.58
CA ARG A 63 -10.66 -25.54 18.40
C ARG A 63 -9.22 -25.94 18.76
N GLN A 64 -9.02 -27.24 18.98
CA GLN A 64 -7.71 -27.76 19.33
C GLN A 64 -6.98 -28.29 18.10
N ALA A 65 -5.70 -27.94 17.95
CA ALA A 65 -4.88 -28.42 16.83
C ALA A 65 -4.69 -29.95 16.83
N SER A 66 -4.80 -30.60 18.00
CA SER A 66 -4.75 -32.06 18.14
C SER A 66 -5.72 -32.53 19.22
N ILE A 67 -6.36 -33.68 18.97
CA ILE A 67 -7.38 -34.29 19.84
C ILE A 67 -7.24 -35.81 19.90
N GLU A 68 -7.71 -36.42 20.99
CA GLU A 68 -7.95 -37.86 21.09
C GLU A 68 -9.44 -38.16 21.20
N LEU A 69 -9.99 -38.90 20.23
CA LEU A 69 -11.39 -39.35 20.26
C LEU A 69 -11.47 -40.85 20.57
N SER A 70 -12.46 -41.26 21.36
CA SER A 70 -12.70 -42.66 21.65
C SER A 70 -14.12 -43.10 21.34
N PHE A 71 -14.29 -44.39 21.02
CA PHE A 71 -15.59 -45.03 20.84
C PHE A 71 -15.50 -46.54 21.12
N GLU A 72 -16.64 -47.14 21.48
CA GLU A 72 -16.73 -48.58 21.67
C GLU A 72 -17.35 -49.26 20.45
N PHE A 73 -16.62 -50.18 19.83
CA PHE A 73 -17.08 -50.96 18.68
C PHE A 73 -16.39 -52.34 18.67
N GLU A 74 -17.12 -53.39 18.31
CA GLU A 74 -16.63 -54.79 18.34
C GLU A 74 -16.08 -55.26 19.70
N ASN A 75 -16.74 -54.86 20.79
CA ASN A 75 -16.31 -55.16 22.17
C ASN A 75 -14.91 -54.66 22.52
N LYS A 76 -14.43 -53.63 21.81
CA LYS A 76 -13.15 -52.95 22.04
C LYS A 76 -13.37 -51.44 22.12
N THR A 77 -12.56 -50.76 22.93
CA THR A 77 -12.42 -49.30 22.90
C THR A 77 -11.39 -48.91 21.84
N TRP A 78 -11.83 -48.12 20.87
CA TRP A 78 -11.01 -47.50 19.85
C TRP A 78 -10.59 -46.11 20.34
N ILE A 79 -9.34 -45.74 20.07
CA ILE A 79 -8.80 -44.42 20.35
C ILE A 79 -8.14 -43.93 19.08
N LEU A 80 -8.53 -42.75 18.61
CA LEU A 80 -7.96 -42.06 17.45
C LEU A 80 -7.08 -40.92 17.94
N GLU A 81 -5.85 -40.85 17.44
CA GLU A 81 -4.95 -39.71 17.61
C GLU A 81 -5.09 -38.85 16.36
N LEU A 82 -5.60 -37.62 16.53
CA LEU A 82 -6.03 -36.75 15.44
C LEU A 82 -5.35 -35.38 15.49
N GLU A 83 -5.12 -34.81 14.31
CA GLU A 83 -4.67 -33.43 14.09
C GLU A 83 -5.59 -32.72 13.11
N GLU A 84 -5.73 -31.39 13.27
CA GLU A 84 -6.57 -30.57 12.39
C GLU A 84 -6.03 -30.59 10.96
N ASN A 85 -6.91 -30.84 9.99
CA ASN A 85 -6.58 -30.91 8.58
C ASN A 85 -7.13 -29.70 7.83
N ASN A 86 -6.24 -28.80 7.38
CA ASN A 86 -6.63 -27.65 6.58
C ASN A 86 -6.76 -28.03 5.09
N ILE A 87 -7.98 -28.43 4.72
CA ILE A 87 -8.32 -28.89 3.37
C ILE A 87 -8.45 -27.76 2.35
N PHE A 88 -8.51 -26.49 2.74
CA PHE A 88 -8.83 -25.39 1.82
C PHE A 88 -7.58 -24.82 1.14
N ALA A 89 -7.64 -24.65 -0.17
CA ALA A 89 -6.63 -23.95 -0.95
C ALA A 89 -6.63 -22.44 -0.69
N LYS A 90 -5.52 -21.78 -1.07
CA LYS A 90 -5.42 -20.32 -1.01
C LYS A 90 -6.38 -19.71 -2.04
N GLY A 91 -7.36 -18.95 -1.58
CA GLY A 91 -8.39 -18.36 -2.44
C GLY A 91 -9.64 -19.22 -2.65
N PHE A 92 -9.82 -20.29 -1.86
CA PHE A 92 -11.03 -21.11 -1.90
C PHE A 92 -12.33 -20.30 -1.86
N PHE A 93 -13.26 -20.62 -2.76
CA PHE A 93 -14.60 -20.06 -2.82
C PHE A 93 -15.65 -21.11 -3.22
N VAL A 94 -16.92 -20.77 -2.99
CA VAL A 94 -18.06 -21.61 -3.37
C VAL A 94 -18.99 -20.85 -4.31
N LYS A 95 -19.56 -21.53 -5.32
CA LYS A 95 -20.59 -20.99 -6.21
C LYS A 95 -21.85 -21.85 -6.26
N ASP A 96 -22.99 -21.20 -6.46
CA ASP A 96 -24.25 -21.89 -6.77
C ASP A 96 -24.37 -22.23 -8.28
N GLY A 97 -25.48 -22.86 -8.66
CA GLY A 97 -25.74 -23.28 -10.05
C GLY A 97 -25.90 -22.11 -11.02
N ASN A 98 -26.19 -20.91 -10.52
CA ASN A 98 -26.30 -19.68 -11.32
C ASN A 98 -24.95 -18.93 -11.41
N GLY A 99 -23.92 -19.42 -10.72
CA GLY A 99 -22.59 -18.82 -10.69
C GLY A 99 -22.41 -17.72 -9.64
N HIS A 100 -23.39 -17.51 -8.76
CA HIS A 100 -23.26 -16.56 -7.65
C HIS A 100 -22.34 -17.13 -6.57
N SER A 101 -21.51 -16.26 -6.00
CA SER A 101 -20.68 -16.62 -4.85
C SER A 101 -21.54 -16.92 -3.62
N VAL A 102 -21.26 -18.04 -2.97
CA VAL A 102 -21.91 -18.46 -1.73
C VAL A 102 -20.97 -18.13 -0.57
N ASN A 103 -21.47 -17.38 0.42
CA ASN A 103 -20.70 -17.12 1.64
C ASN A 103 -20.72 -18.38 2.51
N TYR A 104 -19.63 -19.14 2.45
CA TYR A 104 -19.44 -20.37 3.23
C TYR A 104 -18.49 -20.11 4.39
N ASP A 105 -18.98 -20.32 5.61
CA ASP A 105 -18.17 -20.24 6.82
C ASP A 105 -17.30 -21.49 6.96
N LYS A 106 -16.00 -21.36 6.68
CA LYS A 106 -15.01 -22.43 6.84
C LYS A 106 -14.91 -22.94 8.28
N THR A 107 -15.47 -22.22 9.25
CA THR A 107 -15.48 -22.63 10.65
C THR A 107 -16.68 -23.51 11.02
N HIS A 108 -17.62 -23.72 10.09
CA HIS A 108 -18.81 -24.53 10.27
C HIS A 108 -18.53 -26.02 10.49
N SER A 109 -17.48 -26.56 9.86
CA SER A 109 -17.00 -27.93 10.02
C SER A 109 -15.58 -27.95 10.56
N LEU A 110 -15.27 -28.93 11.40
CA LEU A 110 -13.87 -29.24 11.76
C LEU A 110 -13.44 -30.51 11.04
N HIS A 111 -12.35 -30.41 10.28
CA HIS A 111 -11.77 -31.53 9.56
C HIS A 111 -10.51 -31.99 10.28
N TYR A 112 -10.44 -33.28 10.60
CA TYR A 112 -9.31 -33.91 11.26
C TYR A 112 -8.82 -35.12 10.46
N LYS A 113 -7.53 -35.38 10.61
CA LYS A 113 -6.84 -36.56 10.08
C LYS A 113 -6.04 -37.23 11.19
N GLY A 114 -5.75 -38.52 11.04
CA GLY A 114 -4.88 -39.21 12.00
C GLY A 114 -4.94 -40.72 11.89
N LYS A 115 -4.67 -41.40 13.01
CA LYS A 115 -4.52 -42.86 13.08
C LYS A 115 -5.17 -43.44 14.33
N VAL A 116 -5.42 -44.74 14.31
CA VAL A 116 -5.75 -45.50 15.51
C VAL A 116 -4.51 -45.58 16.40
N LYS A 117 -4.65 -45.20 17.68
CA LYS A 117 -3.57 -45.18 18.66
C LYS A 117 -2.87 -46.53 18.74
N GLY A 118 -1.56 -46.52 18.51
CA GLY A 118 -0.72 -47.72 18.50
C GLY A 118 -0.78 -48.56 17.22
N ASP A 119 -1.50 -48.12 16.18
CA ASP A 119 -1.51 -48.75 14.85
C ASP A 119 -1.08 -47.74 13.76
N PRO A 120 0.22 -47.67 13.44
CA PRO A 120 0.73 -46.73 12.44
C PRO A 120 0.31 -47.07 11.00
N SER A 121 -0.23 -48.27 10.75
CA SER A 121 -0.73 -48.67 9.43
C SER A 121 -2.17 -48.23 9.18
N SER A 122 -2.87 -47.77 10.23
CA SER A 122 -4.24 -47.29 10.12
C SER A 122 -4.32 -45.85 9.59
N VAL A 123 -5.49 -45.50 9.09
CA VAL A 123 -5.82 -44.16 8.59
C VAL A 123 -7.18 -43.76 9.12
N ALA A 124 -7.34 -42.51 9.56
CA ALA A 124 -8.60 -41.96 10.03
C ALA A 124 -8.83 -40.56 9.45
N ALA A 125 -9.96 -40.36 8.79
CA ALA A 125 -10.49 -39.06 8.41
C ALA A 125 -11.76 -38.82 9.23
N VAL A 126 -11.83 -37.69 9.93
CA VAL A 126 -12.94 -37.36 10.84
C VAL A 126 -13.42 -35.94 10.56
N ASN A 127 -14.72 -35.77 10.36
CA ASN A 127 -15.37 -34.48 10.22
C ASN A 127 -16.35 -34.29 11.38
N ILE A 128 -16.25 -33.16 12.07
CA ILE A 128 -17.02 -32.86 13.27
C ILE A 128 -17.86 -31.61 13.02
N TYR A 129 -19.15 -31.74 13.30
CA TYR A 129 -20.15 -30.67 13.33
C TYR A 129 -20.68 -30.54 14.76
N THR A 130 -21.51 -29.52 15.01
CA THR A 130 -22.09 -29.29 16.34
C THR A 130 -22.94 -30.47 16.82
N ASP A 131 -23.62 -31.16 15.91
CA ASP A 131 -24.61 -32.20 16.19
C ASP A 131 -24.43 -33.49 15.38
N GLU A 132 -23.38 -33.57 14.55
CA GLU A 132 -23.03 -34.74 13.75
C GLU A 132 -21.50 -35.00 13.76
N ILE A 133 -21.11 -36.26 13.57
CA ILE A 133 -19.72 -36.63 13.26
C ILE A 133 -19.70 -37.63 12.11
N SER A 134 -18.90 -37.40 11.08
CA SER A 134 -18.64 -38.37 10.03
C SER A 134 -17.19 -38.85 10.12
N ALA A 135 -16.95 -40.16 9.98
CA ALA A 135 -15.60 -40.69 9.99
C ALA A 135 -15.44 -41.89 9.06
N VAL A 136 -14.28 -41.97 8.44
CA VAL A 136 -13.78 -43.16 7.74
C VAL A 136 -12.49 -43.57 8.42
N ILE A 137 -12.46 -44.78 8.96
CA ILE A 137 -11.30 -45.33 9.66
C ILE A 137 -10.96 -46.66 9.00
N ALA A 138 -9.72 -46.84 8.58
CA ALA A 138 -9.25 -48.08 8.00
C ALA A 138 -8.11 -48.65 8.85
N ASP A 139 -8.22 -49.93 9.18
CA ASP A 139 -7.16 -50.71 9.84
C ASP A 139 -6.87 -51.97 9.01
N LYS A 140 -5.97 -52.82 9.51
CA LYS A 140 -5.62 -54.09 8.85
C LYS A 140 -6.81 -55.04 8.58
N THR A 141 -7.97 -54.81 9.20
CA THR A 141 -9.17 -55.65 9.07
C THR A 141 -10.24 -55.05 8.14
N GLY A 142 -10.02 -53.84 7.63
CA GLY A 142 -10.86 -53.17 6.64
C GLY A 142 -11.42 -51.82 7.12
N ASN A 143 -12.43 -51.32 6.42
CA ASN A 143 -12.96 -49.97 6.61
C ASN A 143 -14.12 -49.94 7.61
N ILE A 144 -14.09 -49.00 8.55
CA ILE A 144 -15.15 -48.64 9.49
C ILE A 144 -15.73 -47.29 9.06
N ASN A 145 -17.05 -47.21 9.01
CA ASN A 145 -17.79 -45.97 8.76
C ASN A 145 -18.50 -45.53 10.05
N ILE A 146 -18.42 -44.24 10.36
CA ILE A 146 -19.22 -43.56 11.38
C ILE A 146 -19.99 -42.44 10.71
N GLY A 147 -21.28 -42.30 10.99
CA GLY A 147 -22.10 -41.23 10.43
C GLY A 147 -23.54 -41.24 10.92
N ALA A 148 -24.29 -40.20 10.57
CA ALA A 148 -25.72 -40.14 10.85
C ALA A 148 -26.49 -41.20 10.04
N LEU A 149 -27.55 -41.73 10.63
CA LEU A 149 -28.53 -42.54 9.92
C LEU A 149 -29.38 -41.66 8.99
N LEU A 150 -29.51 -42.08 7.73
CA LEU A 150 -30.20 -41.35 6.67
C LEU A 150 -31.71 -41.64 6.62
N ASP A 151 -32.33 -42.05 7.75
CA ASP A 151 -33.75 -42.39 7.88
C ASP A 151 -34.57 -41.32 8.63
N ASN A 152 -34.07 -40.08 8.66
CA ASN A 152 -34.63 -38.95 9.41
C ASN A 152 -34.56 -39.11 10.95
N THR A 153 -33.72 -40.02 11.45
CA THR A 153 -33.36 -40.06 12.87
C THR A 153 -32.19 -39.11 13.17
N VAL A 154 -32.01 -38.76 14.44
CA VAL A 154 -30.83 -38.00 14.93
C VAL A 154 -29.74 -38.94 15.47
N ASP A 155 -29.82 -40.21 15.11
CA ASP A 155 -28.98 -41.27 15.64
C ASP A 155 -27.79 -41.55 14.73
N MET A 156 -26.68 -41.94 15.35
CA MET A 156 -25.43 -42.27 14.70
C MET A 156 -25.28 -43.78 14.58
N ILE A 157 -24.52 -44.22 13.58
CA ILE A 157 -24.20 -45.63 13.37
C ILE A 157 -22.70 -45.84 13.12
N ILE A 158 -22.15 -46.93 13.67
CA ILE A 158 -20.79 -47.44 13.41
C ILE A 158 -20.91 -48.84 12.83
N PHE A 159 -20.25 -49.11 11.70
CA PHE A 159 -20.22 -50.44 11.09
C PHE A 159 -18.99 -50.64 10.21
N ARG A 160 -18.64 -51.91 9.94
CA ARG A 160 -17.62 -52.24 8.93
C ARG A 160 -18.25 -52.38 7.56
N GLU A 161 -17.54 -51.92 6.54
CA GLU A 161 -17.94 -52.13 5.15
C GLU A 161 -18.11 -53.63 4.82
N ALA A 162 -17.27 -54.49 5.40
CA ALA A 162 -17.36 -55.94 5.24
C ALA A 162 -18.66 -56.57 5.79
N ASP A 163 -19.36 -55.89 6.70
CA ASP A 163 -20.65 -56.33 7.25
C ASP A 163 -21.85 -55.83 6.43
N LEU A 164 -21.64 -55.14 5.31
CA LEU A 164 -22.73 -54.75 4.41
C LEU A 164 -23.32 -55.98 3.71
N VAL A 165 -24.66 -56.07 3.72
CA VAL A 165 -25.41 -57.18 3.10
C VAL A 165 -25.31 -57.13 1.56
N THR A 166 -25.29 -55.92 0.99
CA THR A 166 -25.07 -55.71 -0.44
C THR A 166 -23.82 -54.87 -0.65
N LYS A 167 -22.85 -55.39 -1.41
CA LYS A 167 -21.68 -54.63 -1.82
C LYS A 167 -22.04 -53.66 -2.94
N PRO A 168 -21.58 -52.40 -2.89
CA PRO A 168 -21.74 -51.46 -3.99
C PRO A 168 -21.12 -52.00 -5.29
N ALA A 169 -21.84 -51.85 -6.41
CA ALA A 169 -21.28 -52.15 -7.73
C ALA A 169 -20.39 -50.99 -8.21
N PHE A 170 -19.10 -51.25 -8.43
CA PHE A 170 -18.19 -50.33 -9.10
C PHE A 170 -17.79 -50.86 -10.46
N ASN A 171 -17.82 -49.95 -11.43
CA ASN A 171 -17.27 -50.08 -12.76
C ASN A 171 -16.59 -48.74 -13.06
N CYS A 172 -15.34 -48.79 -13.50
CA CYS A 172 -14.56 -47.60 -13.86
C CYS A 172 -13.94 -47.80 -15.24
N ASP A 173 -13.69 -46.70 -15.93
CA ASP A 173 -12.94 -46.65 -17.18
C ASP A 173 -11.89 -45.54 -17.11
N ALA A 174 -10.65 -45.82 -17.51
CA ALA A 174 -9.63 -44.80 -17.72
C ALA A 174 -9.55 -44.41 -19.21
N VAL A 175 -9.49 -43.12 -19.52
CA VAL A 175 -9.44 -42.62 -20.91
C VAL A 175 -8.05 -42.08 -21.22
N ALA A 176 -7.37 -42.67 -22.21
CA ALA A 176 -6.11 -42.12 -22.71
C ALA A 176 -6.33 -40.75 -23.37
N ILE A 177 -5.33 -39.87 -23.23
CA ILE A 177 -5.36 -38.53 -23.81
C ILE A 177 -5.29 -38.63 -25.36
N PRO A 178 -6.17 -37.94 -26.11
CA PRO A 178 -6.14 -37.95 -27.57
C PRO A 178 -4.78 -37.51 -28.14
N GLY A 179 -4.20 -38.30 -29.06
CA GLY A 179 -2.86 -38.08 -29.62
C GLY A 179 -1.74 -38.66 -28.77
N ASN A 180 -2.08 -39.26 -27.63
CA ASN A 180 -1.15 -39.85 -26.68
C ASN A 180 -1.62 -41.27 -26.34
N ASN A 181 -1.34 -42.22 -27.24
CA ASN A 181 -1.69 -43.63 -27.09
C ASN A 181 -0.77 -44.29 -26.05
N ASN A 182 -0.87 -43.86 -24.80
CA ASN A 182 -0.12 -44.32 -23.63
C ASN A 182 1.40 -44.00 -23.66
N PRO A 183 1.86 -42.87 -23.09
CA PRO A 183 3.27 -42.51 -23.05
C PRO A 183 3.90 -42.77 -21.69
N LEU A 184 4.09 -44.01 -21.26
CA LEU A 184 5.10 -44.24 -20.21
C LEU A 184 6.12 -45.25 -20.74
N PRO A 185 7.11 -44.80 -21.52
CA PRO A 185 8.08 -45.68 -22.18
C PRO A 185 9.08 -46.33 -21.23
N ASP A 186 9.17 -45.94 -19.94
CA ASP A 186 10.21 -46.43 -19.03
C ASP A 186 9.62 -46.91 -17.69
N PHE A 187 9.18 -48.17 -17.67
CA PHE A 187 8.62 -48.83 -16.48
C PHE A 187 9.69 -49.32 -15.52
N ASN A 188 10.45 -48.39 -14.95
CA ASN A 188 11.30 -48.66 -13.80
C ASN A 188 11.31 -47.47 -12.84
N ILE A 189 10.12 -46.97 -12.50
CA ILE A 189 9.98 -45.99 -11.42
C ILE A 189 10.28 -46.73 -10.11
N PRO A 190 11.36 -46.38 -9.39
CA PRO A 190 11.71 -47.08 -8.17
C PRO A 190 10.60 -46.89 -7.12
N GLU A 191 10.15 -47.99 -6.51
CA GLU A 191 9.27 -47.93 -5.34
C GLU A 191 9.91 -47.19 -4.15
N SER A 192 11.22 -46.89 -4.22
CA SER A 192 11.96 -46.06 -3.27
C SER A 192 11.56 -44.58 -3.29
N ILE A 193 10.69 -44.13 -4.21
CA ILE A 193 10.07 -42.81 -4.13
C ILE A 193 9.00 -42.88 -3.03
N THR A 194 9.33 -42.43 -1.82
CA THR A 194 8.43 -42.48 -0.65
C THR A 194 7.63 -41.21 -0.43
N ASP A 195 8.13 -40.04 -0.89
CA ASP A 195 7.53 -38.75 -0.55
C ASP A 195 7.37 -37.81 -1.76
N VAL A 196 6.33 -36.97 -1.76
CA VAL A 196 6.29 -35.78 -2.61
C VAL A 196 7.05 -34.68 -1.90
N VAL A 197 8.09 -34.18 -2.55
CA VAL A 197 8.87 -33.04 -2.08
C VAL A 197 8.81 -31.99 -3.18
N ASN A 198 8.64 -30.72 -2.82
CA ASN A 198 8.82 -29.58 -3.73
C ASN A 198 7.73 -29.36 -4.77
N ALA A 199 6.49 -29.71 -4.43
CA ALA A 199 5.31 -29.38 -5.23
C ALA A 199 4.27 -28.71 -4.33
N GLU A 200 3.56 -27.72 -4.88
CA GLU A 200 2.34 -27.22 -4.29
C GLU A 200 1.31 -28.37 -4.17
N PRO A 201 0.39 -28.32 -3.18
CA PRO A 201 -0.73 -29.25 -3.14
C PRO A 201 -1.54 -29.20 -4.44
N VAL A 202 -2.04 -30.35 -4.90
CA VAL A 202 -2.93 -30.38 -6.08
C VAL A 202 -4.29 -29.84 -5.68
N ASP A 203 -4.67 -28.69 -6.24
CA ASP A 203 -5.96 -28.05 -5.96
C ASP A 203 -7.08 -28.67 -6.80
N ILE A 204 -8.13 -29.14 -6.15
CA ILE A 204 -9.26 -29.82 -6.79
C ILE A 204 -10.49 -28.93 -6.78
N TYR A 205 -11.05 -28.70 -7.96
CA TYR A 205 -12.35 -28.07 -8.15
C TYR A 205 -13.44 -29.14 -8.20
N PHE A 206 -14.33 -29.17 -7.21
CA PHE A 206 -15.48 -30.07 -7.22
C PHE A 206 -16.73 -29.38 -7.74
N GLU A 207 -17.40 -30.02 -8.69
CA GLU A 207 -18.74 -29.63 -9.15
C GLU A 207 -19.74 -30.71 -8.72
N ALA A 208 -20.66 -30.37 -7.81
CA ALA A 208 -21.74 -31.24 -7.40
C ALA A 208 -22.96 -31.01 -8.30
N ASP A 209 -23.37 -32.05 -9.03
CA ASP A 209 -24.51 -31.97 -9.96
C ASP A 209 -25.86 -31.83 -9.22
N TYR A 210 -26.94 -31.61 -9.96
CA TYR A 210 -28.26 -31.36 -9.36
C TYR A 210 -28.75 -32.55 -8.50
N SER A 211 -28.33 -33.78 -8.85
CA SER A 211 -28.69 -34.96 -8.08
C SER A 211 -28.05 -34.97 -6.68
N CYS A 212 -26.83 -34.42 -6.56
CA CYS A 212 -26.19 -34.21 -5.26
C CYS A 212 -26.99 -33.23 -4.40
N TYR A 213 -27.39 -32.09 -4.96
CA TYR A 213 -28.20 -31.12 -4.25
C TYR A 213 -29.56 -31.70 -3.81
N ALA A 214 -30.27 -32.35 -4.73
CA ALA A 214 -31.56 -32.99 -4.44
C ALA A 214 -31.44 -34.09 -3.38
N GLY A 215 -30.42 -34.95 -3.48
CA GLY A 215 -30.17 -36.04 -2.55
C GLY A 215 -29.74 -35.59 -1.15
N ARG A 216 -29.29 -34.34 -1.00
CA ARG A 216 -28.99 -33.70 0.30
C ARG A 216 -30.14 -32.84 0.81
N GLY A 217 -31.36 -33.19 0.43
CA GLY A 217 -32.59 -32.53 0.89
C GLY A 217 -32.85 -31.18 0.21
N SER A 218 -32.30 -30.95 -0.99
CA SER A 218 -32.35 -29.66 -1.68
C SER A 218 -31.83 -28.52 -0.79
N ASN A 219 -30.77 -28.80 -0.03
CA ASN A 219 -30.14 -27.85 0.87
C ASN A 219 -28.69 -27.60 0.45
N LEU A 220 -28.38 -26.34 0.17
CA LEU A 220 -27.08 -25.92 -0.34
C LEU A 220 -25.98 -26.12 0.70
N ALA A 221 -26.23 -25.74 1.95
CA ALA A 221 -25.27 -25.90 3.05
C ALA A 221 -24.95 -27.38 3.28
N ASN A 222 -25.96 -28.25 3.35
CA ASN A 222 -25.76 -29.70 3.51
C ASN A 222 -24.97 -30.30 2.34
N THR A 223 -25.19 -29.80 1.13
CA THR A 223 -24.46 -30.26 -0.05
C THR A 223 -23.00 -29.83 0.02
N ILE A 224 -22.71 -28.59 0.40
CA ILE A 224 -21.35 -28.09 0.57
C ILE A 224 -20.63 -28.85 1.68
N SER A 225 -21.26 -29.04 2.84
CA SER A 225 -20.73 -29.82 3.97
C SER A 225 -20.39 -31.25 3.55
N TRP A 226 -21.25 -31.89 2.76
CA TRP A 226 -20.97 -33.22 2.21
C TRP A 226 -19.77 -33.22 1.25
N VAL A 227 -19.63 -32.22 0.39
CA VAL A 227 -18.46 -32.10 -0.51
C VAL A 227 -17.18 -31.85 0.30
N THR A 228 -17.21 -31.02 1.34
CA THR A 228 -16.04 -30.75 2.19
C THR A 228 -15.65 -31.98 3.02
N ASP A 229 -16.61 -32.77 3.51
CA ASP A 229 -16.34 -34.04 4.19
C ASP A 229 -15.64 -35.03 3.27
N LEU A 230 -16.11 -35.15 2.03
CA LEU A 230 -15.45 -35.98 1.02
C LEU A 230 -14.07 -35.46 0.67
N ALA A 231 -13.89 -34.14 0.55
CA ALA A 231 -12.60 -33.53 0.30
C ALA A 231 -11.60 -33.82 1.43
N ASN A 232 -12.04 -33.80 2.70
CA ASN A 232 -11.20 -34.24 3.82
C ASN A 232 -10.80 -35.70 3.66
N ASN A 233 -11.76 -36.61 3.44
CA ASN A 233 -11.45 -38.03 3.28
C ASN A 233 -10.48 -38.28 2.13
N VAL A 234 -10.72 -37.67 0.97
CA VAL A 234 -9.81 -37.75 -0.20
C VAL A 234 -8.43 -37.22 0.16
N SER A 235 -8.34 -36.07 0.85
CA SER A 235 -7.04 -35.51 1.26
C SER A 235 -6.25 -36.44 2.17
N VAL A 236 -6.92 -37.09 3.12
CA VAL A 236 -6.30 -38.05 4.04
C VAL A 236 -5.83 -39.32 3.31
N LEU A 237 -6.59 -39.80 2.33
CA LEU A 237 -6.21 -40.97 1.54
C LEU A 237 -5.00 -40.70 0.64
N TYR A 238 -4.94 -39.52 0.01
CA TYR A 238 -3.75 -39.10 -0.74
C TYR A 238 -2.54 -38.87 0.16
N GLU A 239 -2.74 -38.28 1.34
CA GLU A 239 -1.66 -38.03 2.30
C GLU A 239 -1.09 -39.33 2.88
N ASN A 240 -1.88 -40.41 2.99
CA ASN A 240 -1.38 -41.73 3.35
C ASN A 240 -0.30 -42.26 2.39
N ASP A 241 -0.26 -41.74 1.16
CA ASP A 241 0.76 -42.01 0.14
C ASP A 241 1.67 -40.79 -0.11
N SER A 242 1.78 -39.88 0.86
CA SER A 242 2.60 -38.66 0.85
C SER A 242 2.28 -37.68 -0.29
N VAL A 243 1.03 -37.65 -0.77
CA VAL A 243 0.55 -36.70 -1.78
C VAL A 243 -0.41 -35.71 -1.13
N ASN A 244 -0.14 -34.41 -1.28
CA ASN A 244 -1.02 -33.38 -0.73
C ASN A 244 -2.02 -32.92 -1.79
N VAL A 245 -3.31 -33.00 -1.47
CA VAL A 245 -4.39 -32.44 -2.28
C VAL A 245 -5.23 -31.49 -1.44
N LYS A 246 -5.74 -30.42 -2.06
CA LYS A 246 -6.56 -29.41 -1.40
C LYS A 246 -7.81 -29.10 -2.21
N LEU A 247 -8.79 -28.53 -1.53
CA LEU A 247 -10.04 -28.07 -2.11
C LEU A 247 -9.86 -26.65 -2.65
N GLY A 248 -9.82 -26.53 -3.97
CA GLY A 248 -9.66 -25.28 -4.72
C GLY A 248 -10.94 -24.44 -4.74
N ALA A 249 -12.06 -25.05 -5.11
CA ALA A 249 -13.38 -24.42 -5.05
C ALA A 249 -14.48 -25.49 -5.13
N VAL A 250 -15.70 -25.08 -4.79
CA VAL A 250 -16.90 -25.93 -4.93
C VAL A 250 -17.95 -25.21 -5.77
N LYS A 251 -18.60 -25.92 -6.68
CA LYS A 251 -19.84 -25.47 -7.30
C LYS A 251 -20.95 -26.47 -7.04
N VAL A 252 -22.13 -25.98 -6.67
CA VAL A 252 -23.32 -26.80 -6.45
C VAL A 252 -24.42 -26.39 -7.39
N TRP A 253 -24.87 -27.29 -8.24
CA TRP A 253 -26.02 -27.07 -9.10
C TRP A 253 -27.33 -27.15 -8.30
N THR A 254 -27.87 -25.99 -7.92
CA THR A 254 -29.18 -25.86 -7.27
C THR A 254 -30.35 -25.89 -8.26
N VAL A 255 -30.03 -25.88 -9.55
CA VAL A 255 -30.92 -26.02 -10.71
C VAL A 255 -30.40 -27.17 -11.57
N ASN A 256 -31.17 -27.59 -12.58
CA ASN A 256 -30.77 -28.68 -13.46
C ASN A 256 -29.40 -28.42 -14.10
N ASP A 257 -28.44 -29.32 -13.89
CA ASP A 257 -27.09 -29.17 -14.41
C ASP A 257 -27.00 -29.42 -15.92
N PRO A 258 -25.99 -28.88 -16.62
CA PRO A 258 -25.83 -29.05 -18.06
C PRO A 258 -25.62 -30.50 -18.51
N TYR A 259 -25.29 -31.41 -17.59
CA TYR A 259 -24.96 -32.81 -17.87
C TYR A 259 -26.10 -33.76 -17.50
N ALA A 260 -27.29 -33.25 -17.17
CA ALA A 260 -28.44 -34.01 -16.71
C ALA A 260 -28.91 -35.10 -17.69
N SER A 261 -28.67 -34.92 -19.00
CA SER A 261 -29.03 -35.88 -20.05
C SER A 261 -28.06 -37.07 -20.17
N SER A 262 -26.91 -37.01 -19.50
CA SER A 262 -25.94 -38.11 -19.52
C SER A 262 -26.49 -39.33 -18.81
N VAL A 263 -26.42 -40.50 -19.46
CA VAL A 263 -26.91 -41.77 -18.89
C VAL A 263 -25.78 -42.71 -18.45
N ASN A 264 -24.52 -42.34 -18.70
CA ASN A 264 -23.33 -43.05 -18.23
C ASN A 264 -22.15 -42.10 -18.01
N THR A 265 -21.11 -42.59 -17.30
CA THR A 265 -19.89 -41.82 -16.99
C THR A 265 -19.14 -41.36 -18.25
N SER A 266 -19.20 -42.10 -19.36
CA SER A 266 -18.59 -41.69 -20.64
C SER A 266 -19.21 -40.40 -21.20
N GLN A 267 -20.54 -40.33 -21.24
CA GLN A 267 -21.25 -39.13 -21.68
C GLN A 267 -21.06 -37.97 -20.69
N ALA A 268 -21.13 -38.26 -19.39
CA ALA A 268 -20.96 -37.25 -18.35
C ALA A 268 -19.56 -36.62 -18.38
N LEU A 269 -18.50 -37.43 -18.49
CA LEU A 269 -17.13 -36.94 -18.63
C LEU A 269 -17.01 -36.07 -19.88
N SER A 270 -17.47 -36.55 -21.04
CA SER A 270 -17.38 -35.80 -22.29
C SER A 270 -18.05 -34.42 -22.20
N ALA A 271 -19.24 -34.34 -21.58
CA ALA A 271 -19.98 -33.09 -21.42
C ALA A 271 -19.33 -32.16 -20.37
N PHE A 272 -18.86 -32.70 -19.25
CA PHE A 272 -18.18 -31.95 -18.20
C PHE A 272 -16.84 -31.38 -18.67
N SER A 273 -16.02 -32.19 -19.32
CA SER A 273 -14.77 -31.79 -19.97
C SER A 273 -14.97 -30.61 -20.92
N LEU A 274 -16.00 -30.69 -21.78
CA LEU A 274 -16.32 -29.62 -22.70
C LEU A 274 -16.68 -28.32 -21.96
N ALA A 275 -17.45 -28.40 -20.88
CA ALA A 275 -17.79 -27.23 -20.05
C ALA A 275 -16.56 -26.61 -19.37
N MET A 276 -15.52 -27.40 -19.09
CA MET A 276 -14.27 -26.95 -18.46
C MET A 276 -13.26 -26.34 -19.44
N THR A 277 -13.55 -26.31 -20.74
CA THR A 277 -12.63 -25.77 -21.77
C THR A 277 -12.20 -24.32 -21.50
N GLY A 278 -13.08 -23.51 -20.90
CA GLY A 278 -12.80 -22.11 -20.54
C GLY A 278 -11.89 -21.94 -19.32
N GLY A 279 -11.44 -23.03 -18.70
CA GLY A 279 -10.70 -23.01 -17.44
C GLY A 279 -11.61 -23.14 -16.22
N PHE A 280 -11.00 -23.45 -15.08
CA PHE A 280 -11.66 -23.65 -13.79
C PHE A 280 -10.70 -23.32 -12.65
N PRO A 281 -11.20 -23.04 -11.42
CA PRO A 281 -10.39 -22.65 -10.27
C PRO A 281 -9.74 -23.85 -9.57
N GLY A 282 -8.75 -24.48 -10.22
CA GLY A 282 -7.97 -25.59 -9.67
C GLY A 282 -7.00 -26.21 -10.68
N ASP A 283 -6.26 -27.22 -10.22
CA ASP A 283 -5.38 -28.05 -11.04
C ASP A 283 -6.15 -29.19 -11.73
N LEU A 284 -7.14 -29.76 -11.03
CA LEU A 284 -8.05 -30.78 -11.55
C LEU A 284 -9.50 -30.38 -11.27
N ALA A 285 -10.43 -30.74 -12.17
CA ALA A 285 -11.86 -30.54 -11.99
C ALA A 285 -12.57 -31.90 -11.92
N HIS A 286 -13.51 -32.05 -10.98
CA HIS A 286 -14.14 -33.34 -10.74
C HIS A 286 -15.64 -33.20 -10.53
N LEU A 287 -16.43 -33.90 -11.34
CA LEU A 287 -17.89 -33.92 -11.24
C LEU A 287 -18.33 -35.00 -10.25
N LEU A 288 -19.15 -34.60 -9.29
CA LEU A 288 -19.78 -35.49 -8.31
C LEU A 288 -21.25 -35.69 -8.66
N SER A 289 -21.68 -36.96 -8.74
CA SER A 289 -23.05 -37.32 -9.06
C SER A 289 -23.58 -38.48 -8.21
N LEU A 290 -24.80 -38.33 -7.69
CA LEU A 290 -25.56 -39.43 -7.06
C LEU A 290 -26.32 -40.27 -8.10
N ARG A 291 -26.32 -39.88 -9.39
CA ARG A 291 -27.01 -40.61 -10.46
C ARG A 291 -26.34 -41.96 -10.73
N GLY A 292 -27.14 -42.90 -11.20
CA GLY A 292 -26.74 -44.24 -11.64
C GLY A 292 -25.93 -44.25 -12.96
N LEU A 293 -24.83 -43.50 -13.05
CA LEU A 293 -24.06 -43.32 -14.28
C LEU A 293 -22.99 -44.41 -14.52
N GLY A 294 -22.72 -45.24 -13.52
CA GLY A 294 -21.49 -46.04 -13.45
C GLY A 294 -20.52 -45.44 -12.42
N GLY A 295 -19.58 -46.24 -11.90
CA GLY A 295 -18.72 -45.86 -10.77
C GLY A 295 -17.95 -44.57 -11.03
N GLY A 296 -16.99 -44.59 -11.94
CA GLY A 296 -16.29 -43.36 -12.31
C GLY A 296 -15.61 -43.45 -13.67
N ARG A 297 -15.15 -42.30 -14.15
CA ARG A 297 -14.35 -42.17 -15.37
C ARG A 297 -13.50 -40.91 -15.34
N ALA A 298 -12.22 -41.05 -15.66
CA ALA A 298 -11.28 -39.93 -15.72
C ALA A 298 -10.29 -40.06 -16.88
N TYR A 299 -9.73 -38.93 -17.30
CA TYR A 299 -8.59 -38.95 -18.21
C TYR A 299 -7.32 -39.38 -17.47
N LEU A 300 -6.58 -40.31 -18.07
CA LEU A 300 -5.32 -40.80 -17.56
C LEU A 300 -4.21 -39.78 -17.80
N ASP A 301 -3.38 -39.55 -16.78
CA ASP A 301 -2.20 -38.68 -16.84
C ASP A 301 -2.51 -37.23 -17.27
N ALA A 302 -3.59 -36.68 -16.71
CA ALA A 302 -4.14 -35.40 -17.10
C ALA A 302 -3.47 -34.19 -16.43
N LEU A 303 -2.77 -34.35 -15.30
CA LEU A 303 -2.17 -33.23 -14.56
C LEU A 303 -1.29 -32.34 -15.48
N CYS A 304 -1.42 -31.01 -15.33
CA CYS A 304 -0.82 -29.97 -16.19
C CYS A 304 -1.22 -29.99 -17.68
N SER A 305 -2.19 -30.81 -18.10
CA SER A 305 -2.75 -30.74 -19.47
C SER A 305 -3.66 -29.53 -19.66
N ASN A 306 -4.22 -29.36 -20.87
CA ASN A 306 -5.22 -28.33 -21.10
C ASN A 306 -6.48 -28.55 -20.22
N PRO A 307 -7.24 -27.49 -19.89
CA PRO A 307 -8.38 -27.58 -18.98
C PRO A 307 -9.43 -28.64 -19.34
N GLN A 308 -9.69 -28.86 -20.63
CA GLN A 308 -10.69 -29.84 -21.08
C GLN A 308 -10.35 -31.28 -20.64
N ILE A 309 -9.06 -31.60 -20.49
CA ILE A 309 -8.59 -32.97 -20.20
C ILE A 309 -8.33 -33.18 -18.70
N ARG A 310 -8.15 -32.12 -17.92
CA ARG A 310 -7.90 -32.16 -16.47
C ARG A 310 -9.16 -32.48 -15.65
N THR A 311 -9.97 -33.43 -16.13
CA THR A 311 -11.31 -33.69 -15.61
C THR A 311 -11.54 -35.17 -15.27
N GLY A 312 -12.35 -35.41 -14.25
CA GLY A 312 -12.90 -36.71 -13.89
C GLY A 312 -14.37 -36.62 -13.47
N VAL A 313 -15.04 -37.78 -13.42
CA VAL A 313 -16.43 -37.91 -12.98
C VAL A 313 -16.56 -39.10 -12.05
N SER A 314 -17.20 -38.91 -10.90
CA SER A 314 -17.64 -40.00 -10.03
C SER A 314 -19.17 -40.03 -9.96
N GLY A 315 -19.75 -41.13 -10.44
CA GLY A 315 -21.17 -41.45 -10.36
C GLY A 315 -21.45 -42.48 -9.27
N ASN A 316 -22.71 -42.87 -9.11
CA ASN A 316 -23.14 -43.86 -8.11
C ASN A 316 -22.64 -43.53 -6.67
N LEU A 317 -22.45 -42.25 -6.36
CA LEU A 317 -22.05 -41.79 -5.02
C LEU A 317 -23.18 -41.93 -3.98
N ASN A 318 -24.34 -42.43 -4.43
CA ASN A 318 -25.40 -42.99 -3.60
C ASN A 318 -25.60 -44.46 -4.01
N THR A 319 -25.80 -45.35 -3.03
CA THR A 319 -25.97 -46.79 -3.25
C THR A 319 -27.29 -47.27 -2.65
N SER A 320 -27.74 -48.48 -2.99
CA SER A 320 -29.00 -49.06 -2.50
C SER A 320 -29.02 -49.39 -0.99
N ILE A 321 -28.02 -48.95 -0.22
CA ILE A 321 -27.83 -49.28 1.21
C ILE A 321 -28.40 -48.21 2.16
N THR A 322 -29.13 -47.23 1.64
CA THR A 322 -29.90 -46.26 2.45
C THR A 322 -30.77 -47.01 3.48
N PRO A 323 -30.65 -46.72 4.80
CA PRO A 323 -30.22 -45.44 5.36
C PRO A 323 -28.78 -45.38 5.91
N LEU A 324 -27.86 -46.27 5.50
CA LEU A 324 -26.48 -46.24 6.03
C LEU A 324 -25.62 -45.15 5.34
N PRO A 325 -24.73 -44.46 6.08
CA PRO A 325 -23.75 -43.55 5.48
C PRO A 325 -22.71 -44.34 4.65
N ASN A 326 -22.35 -43.86 3.46
CA ASN A 326 -21.48 -44.57 2.52
C ASN A 326 -20.15 -43.81 2.23
N TYR A 327 -19.53 -43.28 3.28
CA TYR A 327 -18.38 -42.37 3.15
C TYR A 327 -17.15 -43.05 2.57
N SER A 328 -16.79 -44.24 3.05
CA SER A 328 -15.65 -45.04 2.55
C SER A 328 -15.73 -45.30 1.04
N TRP A 329 -16.90 -45.72 0.54
CA TRP A 329 -17.12 -45.94 -0.89
C TRP A 329 -16.95 -44.65 -1.72
N ASN A 330 -17.63 -43.57 -1.32
CA ASN A 330 -17.58 -42.32 -2.06
C ASN A 330 -16.16 -41.76 -2.10
N SER A 331 -15.45 -41.87 -0.97
CA SER A 331 -14.05 -41.46 -0.85
C SER A 331 -13.16 -42.32 -1.75
N MET A 332 -13.37 -43.64 -1.78
CA MET A 332 -12.63 -44.57 -2.64
C MET A 332 -12.81 -44.22 -4.12
N VAL A 333 -14.05 -44.08 -4.60
CA VAL A 333 -14.35 -43.79 -6.01
C VAL A 333 -13.74 -42.47 -6.44
N ILE A 334 -13.91 -41.40 -5.65
CA ILE A 334 -13.34 -40.09 -6.00
C ILE A 334 -11.81 -40.15 -6.01
N THR A 335 -11.21 -40.80 -5.02
CA THR A 335 -9.76 -40.94 -4.91
C THR A 335 -9.18 -41.76 -6.07
N HIS A 336 -9.87 -42.83 -6.49
CA HIS A 336 -9.53 -43.67 -7.64
C HIS A 336 -9.49 -42.87 -8.95
N GLU A 337 -10.56 -42.12 -9.24
CA GLU A 337 -10.65 -41.36 -10.49
C GLU A 337 -9.63 -40.21 -10.55
N LEU A 338 -9.40 -39.52 -9.43
CA LEU A 338 -8.33 -38.54 -9.33
C LEU A 338 -6.95 -39.21 -9.52
N GLY A 339 -6.81 -40.48 -9.10
CA GLY A 339 -5.59 -41.26 -9.26
C GLY A 339 -5.23 -41.46 -10.74
N HIS A 340 -6.24 -41.68 -11.58
CA HIS A 340 -6.08 -41.67 -13.04
C HIS A 340 -5.65 -40.29 -13.55
N ASN A 341 -6.28 -39.20 -13.09
CA ASN A 341 -5.85 -37.85 -13.48
C ASN A 341 -4.39 -37.54 -13.11
N ILE A 342 -3.84 -38.16 -12.06
CA ILE A 342 -2.44 -38.05 -11.63
C ILE A 342 -1.58 -39.23 -12.16
N ALA A 343 -2.05 -39.95 -13.18
CA ALA A 343 -1.36 -40.95 -14.01
C ALA A 343 -1.41 -42.43 -13.59
N SER A 344 -2.06 -42.81 -12.49
CA SER A 344 -2.10 -44.22 -12.11
C SER A 344 -2.99 -45.05 -13.04
N ASN A 345 -2.50 -46.22 -13.46
CA ASN A 345 -3.33 -47.27 -14.07
C ASN A 345 -4.01 -48.12 -12.98
N HIS A 346 -4.91 -49.02 -13.38
CA HIS A 346 -5.48 -50.03 -12.48
C HIS A 346 -4.45 -51.08 -12.06
N THR A 347 -4.65 -51.76 -10.94
CA THR A 347 -3.73 -52.82 -10.46
C THR A 347 -3.65 -54.03 -11.39
N GLN A 348 -4.73 -54.34 -12.12
CA GLN A 348 -4.75 -55.42 -13.12
C GLN A 348 -4.04 -55.09 -14.44
N TRP A 349 -3.45 -53.89 -14.57
CA TRP A 349 -2.76 -53.47 -15.78
C TRP A 349 -1.40 -54.17 -15.95
N CYS A 350 -1.16 -54.68 -17.15
CA CYS A 350 0.03 -55.49 -17.42
C CYS A 350 1.34 -54.70 -17.56
N GLY A 351 1.28 -53.37 -17.51
CA GLY A 351 2.46 -52.52 -17.59
C GLY A 351 3.25 -52.41 -16.29
N TRP A 352 2.69 -52.83 -15.14
CA TRP A 352 3.41 -52.83 -13.86
C TRP A 352 4.64 -53.76 -13.88
N VAL A 353 5.63 -53.45 -13.05
CA VAL A 353 6.82 -54.30 -12.88
C VAL A 353 6.37 -55.65 -12.32
N GLY A 354 6.59 -56.71 -13.10
CA GLY A 354 6.15 -58.08 -12.76
C GLY A 354 4.76 -58.47 -13.31
N GLY A 355 4.08 -57.59 -14.05
CA GLY A 355 2.72 -57.80 -14.56
C GLY A 355 1.64 -57.32 -13.58
N ALA A 356 0.41 -57.80 -13.73
CA ALA A 356 -0.72 -57.39 -12.88
C ALA A 356 -0.42 -57.60 -11.38
N ILE A 357 -0.74 -56.59 -10.55
CA ILE A 357 -0.43 -56.55 -9.11
C ILE A 357 -1.38 -57.45 -8.30
N ASP A 358 -2.62 -57.61 -8.75
CA ASP A 358 -3.61 -58.49 -8.13
C ASP A 358 -4.38 -59.32 -9.18
N ASN A 359 -5.30 -60.17 -8.72
CA ASN A 359 -6.17 -61.00 -9.56
C ASN A 359 -7.67 -60.74 -9.33
N CYS A 360 -8.02 -59.55 -8.84
CA CYS A 360 -9.41 -59.26 -8.52
C CYS A 360 -10.29 -59.06 -9.76
N TRP A 361 -9.68 -58.79 -10.92
CA TRP A 361 -10.34 -58.60 -12.22
C TRP A 361 -9.48 -59.15 -13.37
N PRO A 362 -10.04 -59.49 -14.54
CA PRO A 362 -9.25 -59.84 -15.72
C PRO A 362 -8.19 -58.79 -16.07
N THR A 363 -6.99 -59.25 -16.40
CA THR A 363 -5.82 -58.39 -16.67
C THR A 363 -6.01 -57.52 -17.91
N GLU A 364 -5.58 -56.26 -17.83
CA GLU A 364 -5.57 -55.33 -18.94
C GLU A 364 -4.25 -55.45 -19.71
N GLY A 365 -4.29 -56.13 -20.87
CA GLY A 365 -3.10 -56.39 -21.69
C GLY A 365 -2.69 -57.87 -21.78
N GLY A 366 -3.39 -58.78 -21.08
CA GLY A 366 -3.27 -60.24 -21.28
C GLY A 366 -2.05 -60.92 -20.65
N CYS A 367 -1.45 -60.32 -19.63
CA CYS A 367 -0.40 -60.93 -18.80
C CYS A 367 -0.99 -61.94 -17.79
N PRO A 368 -0.15 -62.77 -17.14
CA PRO A 368 -0.60 -63.57 -16.01
C PRO A 368 -1.20 -62.70 -14.90
N ALA A 369 -2.27 -63.19 -14.26
CA ALA A 369 -2.89 -62.51 -13.12
C ALA A 369 -1.95 -62.48 -11.91
N GLY A 370 -2.05 -61.42 -11.11
CA GLY A 370 -1.27 -61.26 -9.88
C GLY A 370 -1.71 -62.20 -8.75
N PRO A 371 -1.09 -62.10 -7.57
CA PRO A 371 -1.54 -62.81 -6.37
C PRO A 371 -2.89 -62.28 -5.87
N ALA A 372 -3.64 -63.12 -5.15
CA ALA A 372 -4.84 -62.67 -4.42
C ALA A 372 -4.41 -61.77 -3.24
N PRO A 373 -5.01 -60.59 -3.06
CA PRO A 373 -4.65 -59.72 -1.93
C PRO A 373 -5.05 -60.34 -0.58
N VAL A 374 -4.14 -60.29 0.38
CA VAL A 374 -4.30 -60.96 1.70
C VAL A 374 -5.12 -60.11 2.68
N ASN A 375 -5.11 -58.77 2.55
CA ASN A 375 -5.80 -57.82 3.45
C ASN A 375 -6.70 -56.83 2.70
N GLY A 376 -7.35 -57.28 1.63
CA GLY A 376 -8.13 -56.43 0.71
C GLY A 376 -7.27 -55.79 -0.37
N GLY A 377 -7.93 -55.29 -1.43
CA GLY A 377 -7.29 -54.55 -2.52
C GLY A 377 -6.90 -53.12 -2.14
N THR A 378 -6.13 -52.46 -3.01
CA THR A 378 -5.75 -51.04 -2.92
C THR A 378 -6.78 -50.16 -3.63
N ILE A 379 -6.66 -48.84 -3.53
CA ILE A 379 -7.59 -47.87 -4.13
C ILE A 379 -7.76 -48.11 -5.64
N MET A 380 -6.71 -48.47 -6.38
CA MET A 380 -6.77 -48.69 -7.85
C MET A 380 -7.25 -50.09 -8.25
N SER A 381 -7.70 -50.90 -7.29
CA SER A 381 -8.09 -52.29 -7.50
C SER A 381 -9.60 -52.46 -7.62
N TYR A 382 -10.02 -53.52 -8.33
CA TYR A 382 -11.43 -53.91 -8.46
C TYR A 382 -11.82 -55.00 -7.46
N CYS A 383 -11.07 -55.10 -6.35
CA CYS A 383 -11.33 -56.10 -5.32
C CYS A 383 -12.64 -55.94 -4.55
N HIS A 384 -13.41 -54.86 -4.76
CA HIS A 384 -14.72 -54.68 -4.15
C HIS A 384 -15.67 -55.85 -4.43
N GLN A 385 -15.53 -56.53 -5.58
CA GLN A 385 -16.40 -57.66 -5.97
C GLN A 385 -16.09 -58.98 -5.25
N ASN A 386 -14.91 -59.11 -4.64
CA ASN A 386 -14.43 -60.35 -4.03
C ASN A 386 -13.93 -60.08 -2.61
N VAL A 387 -12.68 -59.67 -2.42
CA VAL A 387 -12.04 -59.56 -1.09
C VAL A 387 -12.28 -58.22 -0.37
N GLY A 388 -12.84 -57.22 -1.05
CA GLY A 388 -13.03 -55.85 -0.55
C GLY A 388 -11.83 -54.92 -0.82
N ILE A 389 -12.05 -53.62 -0.72
CA ILE A 389 -10.99 -52.60 -0.77
C ILE A 389 -10.65 -52.19 0.66
N ASN A 390 -9.36 -52.13 1.00
CA ASN A 390 -8.94 -51.62 2.31
C ASN A 390 -8.17 -50.30 2.11
N LEU A 391 -8.76 -49.21 2.61
CA LEU A 391 -8.23 -47.86 2.43
C LEU A 391 -6.90 -47.65 3.15
N SER A 392 -6.56 -48.47 4.16
CA SER A 392 -5.25 -48.42 4.82
C SER A 392 -4.11 -48.82 3.87
N ASN A 393 -4.40 -49.57 2.81
CA ASN A 393 -3.42 -49.97 1.81
C ASN A 393 -3.07 -48.84 0.82
N GLY A 394 -3.80 -47.71 0.85
CA GLY A 394 -3.61 -46.61 -0.08
C GLY A 394 -3.71 -47.04 -1.54
N PHE A 395 -2.89 -46.44 -2.40
CA PHE A 395 -2.72 -46.81 -3.81
C PHE A 395 -1.87 -48.08 -3.99
N GLY A 396 -1.04 -48.43 -3.00
CA GLY A 396 -0.06 -49.51 -3.06
C GLY A 396 1.28 -49.08 -3.69
N PRO A 397 2.34 -49.89 -3.60
CA PRO A 397 3.71 -49.43 -3.87
C PRO A 397 3.95 -48.82 -5.26
N GLN A 398 3.61 -49.54 -6.34
CA GLN A 398 3.86 -49.06 -7.71
C GLN A 398 2.91 -47.93 -8.14
N PRO A 399 1.57 -48.04 -7.94
CA PRO A 399 0.65 -46.94 -8.22
C PRO A 399 1.00 -45.65 -7.47
N ALA A 400 1.30 -45.75 -6.18
CA ALA A 400 1.64 -44.58 -5.38
C ALA A 400 2.97 -43.95 -5.81
N ALA A 401 3.99 -44.76 -6.14
CA ALA A 401 5.27 -44.25 -6.64
C ALA A 401 5.10 -43.51 -7.98
N LEU A 402 4.23 -43.98 -8.87
CA LEU A 402 3.90 -43.30 -10.13
C LEU A 402 3.20 -41.96 -9.88
N ILE A 403 2.18 -41.93 -9.03
CA ILE A 403 1.47 -40.69 -8.65
C ILE A 403 2.46 -39.67 -8.07
N ARG A 404 3.27 -40.08 -7.08
CA ARG A 404 4.29 -39.21 -6.47
C ARG A 404 5.30 -38.69 -7.50
N SER A 405 5.76 -39.55 -8.40
CA SER A 405 6.68 -39.16 -9.49
C SER A 405 6.03 -38.13 -10.42
N ARG A 406 4.76 -38.31 -10.78
CA ARG A 406 4.05 -37.37 -11.64
C ARG A 406 3.85 -36.02 -10.97
N VAL A 407 3.43 -35.99 -9.71
CA VAL A 407 3.31 -34.74 -8.93
C VAL A 407 4.66 -34.02 -8.84
N ARG A 408 5.74 -34.74 -8.54
CA ARG A 408 7.10 -34.18 -8.44
C ARG A 408 7.63 -33.57 -9.75
N THR A 409 7.20 -34.08 -10.91
CA THR A 409 7.72 -33.66 -12.22
C THR A 409 6.80 -32.68 -12.97
N SER A 410 5.63 -32.40 -12.40
CA SER A 410 4.60 -31.56 -13.00
C SER A 410 4.86 -30.07 -12.74
N THR A 411 5.37 -29.34 -13.74
CA THR A 411 5.82 -27.94 -13.56
C THR A 411 4.70 -26.96 -13.21
N CYS A 412 3.43 -27.26 -13.52
CA CYS A 412 2.31 -26.35 -13.24
C CYS A 412 2.02 -26.19 -11.73
N ILE A 413 2.45 -27.18 -10.93
CA ILE A 413 2.33 -27.21 -9.47
C ILE A 413 3.70 -27.02 -8.78
N PHE A 414 4.68 -26.47 -9.49
CA PHE A 414 5.93 -26.07 -8.83
C PHE A 414 5.72 -24.81 -7.99
N PRO A 415 6.49 -24.64 -6.90
CA PRO A 415 6.37 -23.47 -6.04
C PRO A 415 6.57 -22.17 -6.82
N LYS A 416 5.73 -21.18 -6.57
CA LYS A 416 5.81 -19.84 -7.18
C LYS A 416 6.33 -18.82 -6.17
N ILE A 417 7.35 -18.07 -6.57
CA ILE A 417 7.80 -16.91 -5.79
C ILE A 417 6.89 -15.73 -6.10
N ASN A 418 6.26 -15.14 -5.09
CA ASN A 418 5.32 -14.03 -5.26
C ASN A 418 5.60 -12.91 -4.27
N PHE A 419 5.39 -11.67 -4.71
CA PHE A 419 5.22 -10.56 -3.78
C PHE A 419 3.87 -10.66 -3.05
N SER A 420 3.83 -10.21 -1.80
CA SER A 420 2.63 -10.22 -0.96
C SER A 420 1.54 -9.27 -1.44
N ARG A 421 1.89 -8.25 -2.24
CA ARG A 421 1.00 -7.29 -2.89
C ARG A 421 1.48 -6.98 -4.30
N LEU A 422 0.55 -6.64 -5.19
CA LEU A 422 0.82 -6.36 -6.61
C LEU A 422 1.12 -4.88 -6.87
N SER A 423 0.50 -3.98 -6.11
CA SER A 423 0.71 -2.55 -6.27
C SER A 423 0.33 -1.73 -5.05
N GLU A 424 0.91 -0.53 -4.94
CA GLU A 424 0.43 0.54 -4.04
C GLU A 424 0.78 1.94 -4.59
N THR A 425 0.11 2.96 -4.05
CA THR A 425 0.36 4.37 -4.38
C THR A 425 0.73 5.12 -3.11
N VAL A 426 1.82 5.88 -3.14
CA VAL A 426 2.41 6.56 -1.97
C VAL A 426 2.64 8.04 -2.32
N PRO A 427 2.05 8.98 -1.57
CA PRO A 427 2.42 10.40 -1.63
C PRO A 427 3.77 10.65 -0.96
N GLU A 428 4.58 11.55 -1.51
CA GLU A 428 5.88 11.91 -0.92
C GLU A 428 5.71 12.60 0.44
N GLU A 429 4.69 13.45 0.60
CA GLU A 429 4.32 14.08 1.90
C GLU A 429 4.02 13.08 3.03
N SER A 430 3.87 11.79 2.72
CA SER A 430 3.71 10.76 3.73
C SER A 430 5.04 10.33 4.37
N ALA A 431 6.15 10.99 4.01
CA ALA A 431 7.43 10.88 4.69
C ALA A 431 7.28 11.22 6.18
N ASP A 432 7.52 10.22 7.02
CA ASP A 432 7.34 10.28 8.47
C ASP A 432 8.65 10.09 9.24
N ILE A 433 9.74 9.81 8.52
CA ILE A 433 11.07 9.62 9.09
C ILE A 433 11.95 10.81 8.70
N ASP A 434 12.30 11.62 9.71
CA ASP A 434 13.24 12.73 9.60
C ASP A 434 14.58 12.23 9.07
N ASN A 435 14.99 12.81 7.94
CA ASN A 435 16.29 12.59 7.33
C ASN A 435 16.88 13.94 6.93
N ASN A 436 16.84 14.86 7.90
CA ASN A 436 17.36 16.21 7.89
C ASN A 436 16.54 17.18 7.02
N CYS A 437 16.61 17.08 5.69
CA CYS A 437 15.81 17.91 4.78
C CYS A 437 15.33 17.16 3.52
N ILE A 438 15.48 15.83 3.52
CA ILE A 438 14.98 14.92 2.50
C ILE A 438 14.35 13.76 3.27
N ASP A 439 13.21 14.05 3.90
CA ASP A 439 12.50 13.09 4.75
C ASP A 439 12.04 11.90 3.89
N TYR A 440 11.81 10.74 4.51
CA TYR A 440 11.39 9.57 3.74
C TYR A 440 10.34 8.73 4.44
N ARG A 441 9.61 7.95 3.64
CA ARG A 441 8.73 6.88 4.08
C ARG A 441 9.34 5.52 3.80
N LEU A 442 9.27 4.62 4.78
CA LEU A 442 9.70 3.23 4.59
C LEU A 442 8.55 2.36 4.07
N ILE A 443 8.76 1.76 2.90
CA ILE A 443 7.84 0.83 2.27
C ILE A 443 8.38 -0.60 2.43
N ASN A 444 7.63 -1.43 3.17
CA ASN A 444 7.97 -2.83 3.40
C ASN A 444 7.06 -3.74 2.55
N VAL A 445 7.61 -4.44 1.57
CA VAL A 445 6.90 -5.44 0.74
C VAL A 445 7.53 -6.81 0.95
N LYS A 446 6.71 -7.85 1.15
CA LYS A 446 7.23 -9.22 1.39
C LYS A 446 7.28 -10.02 0.10
N ILE A 447 8.28 -10.88 -0.04
CA ILE A 447 8.42 -11.84 -1.13
C ILE A 447 8.66 -13.23 -0.54
N ALA A 448 7.93 -14.23 -1.04
CA ALA A 448 8.01 -15.60 -0.51
C ALA A 448 7.70 -16.63 -1.59
N ALA A 449 8.19 -17.86 -1.38
CA ALA A 449 7.70 -19.02 -2.09
C ALA A 449 6.31 -19.41 -1.57
N SER A 450 5.41 -19.78 -2.46
CA SER A 450 4.09 -20.37 -2.12
C SER A 450 4.22 -21.72 -1.42
N TYR A 451 5.32 -22.45 -1.67
CA TYR A 451 5.65 -23.72 -1.04
C TYR A 451 7.18 -23.93 -1.01
N ALA A 452 7.66 -24.85 -0.19
CA ALA A 452 9.09 -25.15 -0.06
C ALA A 452 9.66 -25.70 -1.39
N PRO A 453 10.66 -25.07 -2.01
CA PRO A 453 11.34 -25.59 -3.21
C PRO A 453 12.38 -26.67 -2.88
N VAL A 454 12.87 -27.42 -3.90
CA VAL A 454 13.86 -28.53 -3.72
C VAL A 454 15.11 -28.10 -2.98
N THR A 455 15.55 -26.90 -3.30
CA THR A 455 16.69 -26.25 -2.70
C THR A 455 16.32 -24.80 -2.52
N SER A 456 17.10 -24.10 -1.70
CA SER A 456 16.95 -22.66 -1.55
C SER A 456 16.96 -21.96 -2.91
N THR A 457 16.17 -20.92 -3.06
CA THR A 457 15.99 -20.20 -4.34
C THR A 457 16.73 -18.88 -4.29
N ASP A 458 17.71 -18.70 -5.17
CA ASP A 458 18.46 -17.46 -5.29
C ASP A 458 17.68 -16.46 -6.14
N ILE A 459 17.36 -15.32 -5.55
CA ILE A 459 16.57 -14.25 -6.16
C ILE A 459 17.50 -13.09 -6.48
N GLN A 460 17.38 -12.58 -7.71
CA GLN A 460 17.94 -11.30 -8.12
C GLN A 460 16.79 -10.33 -8.39
N LEU A 461 16.67 -9.28 -7.58
CA LEU A 461 15.75 -8.17 -7.81
C LEU A 461 16.19 -7.32 -8.99
N LEU A 462 15.20 -6.89 -9.78
CA LEU A 462 15.34 -6.08 -10.98
C LEU A 462 14.45 -4.83 -10.86
N PRO A 463 14.87 -3.85 -10.04
CA PRO A 463 14.15 -2.60 -9.93
C PRO A 463 14.23 -1.82 -11.24
N THR A 464 13.09 -1.32 -11.70
CA THR A 464 12.96 -0.64 -12.99
C THR A 464 12.15 0.64 -12.84
N ALA A 465 12.74 1.77 -13.21
CA ALA A 465 12.02 3.03 -13.37
C ALA A 465 11.14 2.95 -14.63
N LEU A 466 9.83 3.08 -14.48
CA LEU A 466 8.88 3.11 -15.60
C LEU A 466 8.57 4.53 -16.06
N SER A 467 8.80 5.52 -15.20
CA SER A 467 8.67 6.95 -15.51
C SER A 467 10.02 7.54 -15.92
N THR A 468 10.02 8.52 -16.82
CA THR A 468 11.24 9.20 -17.33
C THR A 468 11.93 10.14 -16.32
N GLY A 469 11.28 10.46 -15.19
CA GLY A 469 11.81 11.27 -14.09
C GLY A 469 12.51 10.41 -13.04
N LEU A 470 11.83 9.34 -12.61
CA LEU A 470 12.25 8.46 -11.52
C LEU A 470 13.69 7.98 -11.58
N GLN A 471 14.41 8.30 -10.52
CA GLN A 471 15.78 7.96 -10.18
C GLN A 471 15.79 6.99 -9.00
N ILE A 472 16.49 5.87 -9.20
CA ILE A 472 16.67 4.84 -8.17
C ILE A 472 18.08 4.97 -7.61
N GLY A 473 18.20 5.23 -6.31
CA GLY A 473 19.48 5.36 -5.63
C GLY A 473 19.41 6.07 -4.28
N ALA A 474 20.54 6.13 -3.58
CA ALA A 474 20.63 6.81 -2.29
C ALA A 474 20.33 8.32 -2.44
N GLY A 475 19.37 8.82 -1.68
CA GLY A 475 18.93 10.22 -1.72
C GLY A 475 18.36 10.66 -3.07
N LYS A 476 17.82 9.70 -3.84
CA LYS A 476 16.99 9.90 -5.03
C LYS A 476 15.53 9.67 -4.67
N ASP A 477 14.64 9.57 -5.65
CA ASP A 477 13.20 9.44 -5.44
C ASP A 477 12.88 8.10 -4.72
N VAL A 478 13.60 7.03 -5.08
CA VAL A 478 13.54 5.74 -4.38
C VAL A 478 14.91 5.13 -4.09
N GLU A 479 15.12 4.70 -2.85
CA GLU A 479 16.26 3.87 -2.46
C GLU A 479 15.82 2.45 -2.08
N ILE A 480 16.52 1.43 -2.57
CA ILE A 480 16.28 0.03 -2.19
C ILE A 480 17.29 -0.32 -1.10
N MET A 481 16.79 -0.55 0.11
CA MET A 481 17.61 -0.84 1.28
C MET A 481 17.99 -2.32 1.37
N SER A 482 17.16 -3.20 0.81
CA SER A 482 17.41 -4.64 0.82
C SER A 482 18.46 -5.04 -0.23
N PRO A 483 19.25 -6.10 0.02
CA PRO A 483 20.16 -6.65 -0.97
C PRO A 483 19.42 -6.99 -2.28
N LEU A 484 20.01 -6.61 -3.42
CA LEU A 484 19.46 -6.98 -4.73
C LEU A 484 19.57 -8.49 -5.01
N ASN A 485 20.44 -9.20 -4.28
CA ASN A 485 20.57 -10.64 -4.34
C ASN A 485 20.39 -11.23 -2.95
N PHE A 486 19.49 -12.19 -2.81
CA PHE A 486 19.26 -12.92 -1.57
C PHE A 486 18.71 -14.32 -1.87
N THR A 487 18.67 -15.16 -0.84
CA THR A 487 18.28 -16.56 -0.97
C THR A 487 17.04 -16.83 -0.12
N LEU A 488 15.99 -17.35 -0.75
CA LEU A 488 14.79 -17.85 -0.07
C LEU A 488 15.00 -19.32 0.30
N ASN A 489 15.07 -19.62 1.59
CA ASN A 489 15.34 -20.97 2.07
C ASN A 489 14.09 -21.87 2.10
N ASP A 490 12.90 -21.28 2.26
CA ASP A 490 11.62 -21.98 2.40
C ASP A 490 10.45 -20.99 2.14
N THR A 491 9.26 -21.29 2.66
CA THR A 491 8.05 -20.46 2.67
C THR A 491 8.13 -19.23 3.59
N ILE A 492 9.22 -19.06 4.34
CA ILE A 492 9.44 -17.88 5.19
C ILE A 492 9.60 -16.63 4.30
N PRO A 493 8.75 -15.61 4.45
CA PRO A 493 8.84 -14.41 3.63
C PRO A 493 10.07 -13.55 3.94
N GLU A 494 10.75 -13.10 2.90
CA GLU A 494 11.78 -12.06 2.99
C GLU A 494 11.13 -10.68 2.86
N THR A 495 11.62 -9.68 3.60
CA THR A 495 11.09 -8.31 3.55
C THR A 495 11.99 -7.42 2.70
N ILE A 496 11.43 -6.89 1.61
CA ILE A 496 12.08 -5.89 0.76
C ILE A 496 11.70 -4.51 1.28
N GLN A 497 12.71 -3.71 1.58
CA GLN A 497 12.58 -2.37 2.14
C GLN A 497 12.96 -1.33 1.08
N LEU A 498 12.06 -0.37 0.87
CA LEU A 498 12.26 0.78 -0.02
C LEU A 498 12.10 2.05 0.79
N LYS A 499 12.93 3.06 0.55
CA LYS A 499 12.66 4.43 1.00
C LYS A 499 12.11 5.21 -0.17
N VAL A 500 10.99 5.89 0.05
CA VAL A 500 10.44 6.90 -0.86
C VAL A 500 10.73 8.25 -0.22
N PHE A 501 11.43 9.13 -0.91
CA PHE A 501 11.88 10.42 -0.37
C PHE A 501 10.92 11.54 -0.73
N ASP A 502 10.84 12.55 0.13
CA ASP A 502 10.21 13.84 -0.11
C ASP A 502 11.33 14.84 -0.48
N ASP A 503 11.47 15.12 -1.78
CA ASP A 503 12.68 15.73 -2.34
C ASP A 503 12.51 17.21 -2.79
N ALA A 504 11.35 17.79 -2.53
CA ALA A 504 10.99 19.17 -2.85
C ALA A 504 10.97 19.50 -4.36
N ILE A 505 11.08 18.48 -5.24
CA ILE A 505 11.12 18.65 -6.70
C ILE A 505 9.72 18.45 -7.27
N ILE A 506 9.32 19.37 -8.14
CA ILE A 506 8.04 19.23 -8.84
C ILE A 506 8.18 18.24 -9.99
N GLU A 507 7.58 17.07 -9.80
CA GLU A 507 7.59 15.96 -10.74
C GLU A 507 6.17 15.48 -11.09
N SER A 508 6.07 14.65 -12.13
CA SER A 508 4.82 13.93 -12.44
C SER A 508 4.71 12.68 -11.57
N THR A 509 3.54 12.04 -11.48
CA THR A 509 3.44 10.72 -10.83
C THR A 509 4.45 9.73 -11.41
N GLU A 510 5.24 9.16 -10.52
CA GLU A 510 6.34 8.28 -10.85
C GLU A 510 5.97 6.82 -10.62
N ASN A 511 6.55 5.91 -11.39
CA ASN A 511 6.23 4.49 -11.27
C ASN A 511 7.50 3.66 -11.23
N LEU A 512 7.67 2.92 -10.15
CA LEU A 512 8.70 1.91 -9.96
C LEU A 512 8.08 0.53 -10.14
N ARG A 513 8.78 -0.36 -10.84
CA ARG A 513 8.51 -1.79 -10.85
C ARG A 513 9.63 -2.53 -10.16
N LEU A 514 9.28 -3.34 -9.17
CA LEU A 514 10.16 -4.38 -8.64
C LEU A 514 9.81 -5.69 -9.31
N ASP A 515 10.62 -6.05 -10.30
CA ASP A 515 10.61 -7.38 -10.87
C ASP A 515 11.76 -8.21 -10.27
N PHE A 516 11.83 -9.49 -10.59
CA PHE A 516 12.94 -10.36 -10.17
C PHE A 516 13.21 -11.48 -11.18
N THR A 517 14.38 -12.10 -11.02
CA THR A 517 14.76 -13.34 -11.69
C THR A 517 15.17 -14.38 -10.65
N ILE A 518 15.02 -15.65 -11.03
CA ILE A 518 15.49 -16.79 -10.25
C ILE A 518 16.80 -17.24 -10.88
N ALA A 519 17.90 -17.20 -10.12
CA ALA A 519 19.20 -17.64 -10.61
C ALA A 519 19.23 -19.17 -10.73
N ALA A 520 19.97 -19.67 -11.73
CA ALA A 520 20.11 -21.11 -11.94
C ALA A 520 20.96 -21.73 -10.82
N ASN A 521 20.30 -22.25 -9.78
CA ASN A 521 20.95 -22.86 -8.62
C ASN A 521 20.40 -24.27 -8.27
N GLY A 522 19.57 -24.84 -9.15
CA GLY A 522 18.91 -26.13 -8.94
C GLY A 522 17.53 -26.04 -8.29
N SER A 523 17.07 -24.85 -7.89
CA SER A 523 15.69 -24.65 -7.45
C SER A 523 14.70 -24.93 -8.57
N ASN A 524 13.57 -25.56 -8.22
CA ASN A 524 12.43 -25.76 -9.12
C ASN A 524 11.38 -24.65 -9.01
N ALA A 525 11.61 -23.61 -8.19
CA ALA A 525 10.66 -22.53 -8.05
C ALA A 525 10.48 -21.77 -9.36
N LEU A 526 9.24 -21.37 -9.64
CA LEU A 526 8.85 -20.57 -10.79
C LEU A 526 8.64 -19.11 -10.36
N LYS A 527 8.90 -18.20 -11.30
CA LYS A 527 8.59 -16.78 -11.12
C LYS A 527 7.07 -16.58 -11.10
N GLY A 528 6.57 -15.96 -10.04
CA GLY A 528 5.19 -15.54 -9.89
C GLY A 528 5.02 -14.05 -10.14
N THR A 529 4.31 -13.38 -9.23
CA THR A 529 3.91 -11.98 -9.39
C THR A 529 5.01 -10.98 -9.09
N LEU A 530 5.01 -9.86 -9.83
CA LEU A 530 5.83 -8.67 -9.59
C LEU A 530 5.08 -7.63 -8.75
N TYR A 531 5.78 -6.57 -8.33
CA TYR A 531 5.21 -5.48 -7.55
C TYR A 531 5.44 -4.12 -8.24
N ASN A 532 4.41 -3.25 -8.26
CA ASN A 532 4.50 -1.88 -8.79
C ASN A 532 4.22 -0.84 -7.70
N LEU A 533 5.05 0.19 -7.60
CA LEU A 533 4.88 1.32 -6.70
C LEU A 533 4.65 2.57 -7.53
N SER A 534 3.54 3.28 -7.29
CA SER A 534 3.30 4.61 -7.84
C SER A 534 3.59 5.65 -6.78
N ILE A 535 4.41 6.64 -7.09
CA ILE A 535 4.78 7.73 -6.19
C ILE A 535 4.13 9.00 -6.72
N THR A 536 3.31 9.64 -5.89
CA THR A 536 2.65 10.89 -6.28
C THR A 536 3.40 12.05 -5.65
N ASN A 537 3.96 12.89 -6.52
CA ASN A 537 4.59 14.13 -6.13
C ASN A 537 3.57 15.10 -5.49
N THR A 538 3.95 15.65 -4.36
CA THR A 538 3.19 16.63 -3.56
C THR A 538 3.78 18.03 -3.61
N ASP A 539 5.00 18.17 -4.15
CA ASP A 539 5.63 19.44 -4.41
C ASP A 539 5.02 20.13 -5.61
N HIS A 540 4.69 21.39 -5.40
CA HIS A 540 4.00 22.17 -6.40
C HIS A 540 4.70 23.50 -6.61
N ARG A 541 4.49 24.08 -7.80
CA ARG A 541 4.90 25.46 -8.05
C ARG A 541 3.79 26.35 -7.50
N PRO A 542 4.09 27.46 -6.82
CA PRO A 542 3.13 28.53 -6.66
C PRO A 542 2.85 29.12 -8.06
N ASP A 543 1.88 28.55 -8.79
CA ASP A 543 1.53 28.89 -10.17
C ASP A 543 0.01 28.89 -10.36
N SER A 544 -0.51 29.97 -10.94
CA SER A 544 -1.94 30.17 -11.24
C SER A 544 -2.52 29.24 -12.32
N THR A 545 -1.70 28.41 -12.97
CA THR A 545 -2.08 27.68 -14.20
C THR A 545 -2.11 26.14 -14.09
N ILE A 546 -1.72 25.56 -12.94
CA ILE A 546 -1.69 24.09 -12.72
C ILE A 546 -2.64 23.67 -11.61
N ASN A 547 -3.12 22.42 -11.64
CA ASN A 547 -3.86 21.80 -10.54
C ASN A 547 -2.92 21.57 -9.36
N GLN A 548 -3.24 22.12 -8.21
CA GLN A 548 -2.48 22.06 -6.96
C GLN A 548 -3.30 21.40 -5.85
N LEU A 549 -2.65 20.75 -4.89
CA LEU A 549 -3.26 20.32 -3.64
C LEU A 549 -3.76 21.53 -2.84
N ALA A 550 -5.07 21.58 -2.56
CA ALA A 550 -5.72 22.60 -1.76
C ALA A 550 -5.93 22.14 -0.30
N TYR A 551 -6.06 20.83 -0.06
CA TYR A 551 -6.22 20.25 1.28
C TYR A 551 -5.95 18.74 1.26
N TYR A 552 -5.26 18.23 2.28
CA TYR A 552 -5.07 16.80 2.51
C TYR A 552 -5.38 16.43 3.96
N GLU A 553 -6.06 15.31 4.15
CA GLU A 553 -6.28 14.68 5.45
C GLU A 553 -6.06 13.16 5.32
N PRO A 554 -4.95 12.62 5.87
CA PRO A 554 -4.69 11.18 5.89
C PRO A 554 -5.51 10.45 6.97
N PHE A 555 -6.11 11.16 7.93
CA PHE A 555 -6.79 10.57 9.09
C PHE A 555 -5.88 9.68 9.97
N ASP A 556 -4.64 10.12 10.20
CA ASP A 556 -3.79 9.55 11.25
C ASP A 556 -4.26 9.99 12.65
N THR A 557 -4.90 11.16 12.74
CA THR A 557 -5.61 11.65 13.92
C THR A 557 -6.94 12.31 13.49
N MET A 558 -7.86 12.58 14.42
CA MET A 558 -9.10 13.32 14.11
C MET A 558 -8.87 14.79 13.73
N GLY A 559 -7.68 15.34 14.01
CA GLY A 559 -7.35 16.74 13.71
C GLY A 559 -8.43 17.72 14.19
N ASN A 560 -8.82 18.64 13.31
CA ASN A 560 -9.88 19.62 13.53
C ASN A 560 -11.26 19.17 13.00
N TRP A 561 -11.41 17.90 12.65
CA TRP A 561 -12.70 17.35 12.26
C TRP A 561 -13.59 17.19 13.48
N THR A 562 -14.83 17.62 13.35
CA THR A 562 -15.83 17.52 14.42
C THR A 562 -16.93 16.55 14.03
N GLN A 563 -17.69 16.06 15.00
CA GLN A 563 -18.86 15.23 14.71
C GLN A 563 -20.12 15.81 15.37
N ASP A 564 -21.22 15.75 14.64
CA ASP A 564 -22.55 16.13 15.10
C ASP A 564 -23.50 14.94 15.03
N ILE A 565 -24.40 14.87 16.00
CA ILE A 565 -25.50 13.90 16.01
C ILE A 565 -26.73 14.61 15.46
N ILE A 566 -27.11 14.29 14.22
CA ILE A 566 -28.26 14.89 13.54
C ILE A 566 -29.56 14.22 13.99
N HIS A 567 -29.53 12.91 14.26
CA HIS A 567 -30.66 12.12 14.74
C HIS A 567 -30.16 10.93 15.58
N GLY A 568 -30.95 10.43 16.53
CA GLY A 568 -30.67 9.19 17.27
C GLY A 568 -29.55 9.27 18.32
N ILE A 569 -29.72 10.13 19.33
CA ILE A 569 -28.70 10.43 20.36
C ILE A 569 -28.22 9.22 21.19
N ASN A 570 -29.00 8.14 21.23
CA ASN A 570 -28.69 6.94 22.02
C ASN A 570 -27.80 5.94 21.29
N SER A 571 -27.61 6.11 19.97
CA SER A 571 -26.73 5.25 19.19
C SER A 571 -25.31 5.24 19.79
N PRO A 572 -24.67 4.07 19.96
CA PRO A 572 -23.29 3.98 20.45
C PRO A 572 -22.25 4.25 19.35
N ASN A 573 -22.66 4.24 18.07
CA ASN A 573 -21.74 4.35 16.95
C ASN A 573 -21.30 5.82 16.74
N ARG A 574 -19.99 6.06 16.74
CA ARG A 574 -19.38 7.39 16.58
C ARG A 574 -18.28 7.32 15.52
N TRP A 575 -18.02 8.46 14.87
CA TRP A 575 -16.84 8.56 14.01
C TRP A 575 -15.59 8.60 14.87
N LYS A 576 -14.60 7.79 14.51
CA LYS A 576 -13.35 7.58 15.25
C LYS A 576 -12.20 7.48 14.27
N VAL A 577 -11.00 7.79 14.73
CA VAL A 577 -9.75 7.62 13.98
C VAL A 577 -8.84 6.64 14.70
N GLY A 578 -8.22 5.75 13.93
CA GLY A 578 -7.27 4.77 14.42
C GLY A 578 -7.13 3.59 13.48
N ASN A 579 -6.55 2.49 13.96
CA ASN A 579 -6.51 1.25 13.18
C ASN A 579 -7.91 0.63 13.12
N SER A 580 -8.47 0.54 11.91
CA SER A 580 -9.80 -0.03 11.67
C SER A 580 -9.85 -1.56 11.89
N GLY A 581 -8.71 -2.25 11.89
CA GLY A 581 -8.64 -3.72 11.87
C GLY A 581 -9.07 -4.35 10.54
N ASP A 582 -9.44 -3.55 9.52
CA ASP A 582 -9.70 -4.07 8.17
C ASP A 582 -8.36 -4.24 7.42
N PRO A 583 -8.04 -5.44 6.90
CA PRO A 583 -6.74 -5.70 6.27
C PRO A 583 -6.49 -4.87 5.00
N GLN A 584 -7.52 -4.24 4.42
CA GLN A 584 -7.38 -3.34 3.28
C GLN A 584 -7.08 -1.89 3.70
N PHE A 585 -7.17 -1.57 4.99
CA PHE A 585 -6.76 -0.30 5.61
C PHE A 585 -5.79 -0.61 6.75
N PRO A 586 -4.54 -1.01 6.43
CA PRO A 586 -3.57 -1.46 7.43
C PRO A 586 -3.05 -0.31 8.33
N ASN A 587 -3.26 0.94 7.92
CA ASN A 587 -2.87 2.15 8.64
C ASN A 587 -4.07 2.77 9.36
N SER A 588 -3.84 3.88 10.05
CA SER A 588 -4.93 4.68 10.64
C SER A 588 -5.88 5.18 9.57
N ALA A 589 -7.18 5.19 9.87
CA ALA A 589 -8.24 5.71 9.02
C ALA A 589 -9.37 6.28 9.88
N VAL A 590 -10.29 7.05 9.30
CA VAL A 590 -11.53 7.44 9.98
C VAL A 590 -12.64 6.43 9.68
N TYR A 591 -13.33 5.97 10.72
CA TYR A 591 -14.38 4.98 10.58
C TYR A 591 -15.48 5.17 11.61
N ILE A 592 -16.70 4.79 11.27
CA ILE A 592 -17.81 4.75 12.24
C ILE A 592 -17.66 3.47 13.08
N SER A 593 -17.71 3.56 14.41
CA SER A 593 -17.61 2.38 15.27
C SER A 593 -18.23 2.58 16.64
N SER A 594 -18.64 1.48 17.25
CA SER A 594 -19.09 1.40 18.65
C SER A 594 -17.93 1.34 19.65
N ASN A 595 -16.72 0.96 19.21
CA ASN A 595 -15.54 0.78 20.05
C ASN A 595 -14.32 1.54 19.51
N ASP A 596 -13.23 1.63 20.28
CA ASP A 596 -12.09 2.50 19.93
C ASP A 596 -11.01 1.81 19.08
N ASN A 597 -11.07 0.48 18.91
CA ASN A 597 -9.93 -0.31 18.42
C ASN A 597 -10.16 -0.99 17.07
N THR A 598 -11.42 -1.07 16.62
CA THR A 598 -11.79 -1.77 15.38
C THR A 598 -12.98 -1.10 14.75
N ALA A 599 -13.11 -1.22 13.44
CA ALA A 599 -14.29 -0.94 12.67
C ALA A 599 -15.37 -1.99 12.98
N SER A 600 -15.89 -1.92 14.21
CA SER A 600 -16.87 -2.84 14.75
C SER A 600 -18.11 -2.07 15.20
N TYR A 601 -19.22 -2.45 14.61
CA TYR A 601 -20.47 -1.75 14.75
C TYR A 601 -21.37 -2.45 15.75
N ALA A 602 -22.03 -1.69 16.62
CA ALA A 602 -23.01 -2.25 17.53
C ALA A 602 -24.41 -2.08 16.92
N GLY A 603 -25.05 -3.20 16.59
CA GLY A 603 -26.50 -3.25 16.38
C GLY A 603 -27.19 -3.42 17.73
N SER A 604 -28.25 -2.66 18.00
CA SER A 604 -29.02 -2.81 19.23
C SER A 604 -30.50 -3.03 18.93
N SER A 605 -31.19 -3.67 19.88
CA SER A 605 -32.63 -3.94 19.86
C SER A 605 -33.50 -2.76 20.34
N GLN A 606 -32.92 -1.57 20.50
CA GLN A 606 -33.61 -0.34 20.91
C GLN A 606 -33.31 0.74 19.87
N ASP A 607 -34.33 1.39 19.31
CA ASP A 607 -34.38 2.64 18.50
C ASP A 607 -33.08 3.46 18.23
N ASP A 608 -31.98 2.82 17.81
CA ASP A 608 -30.67 3.48 17.56
C ASP A 608 -30.58 4.12 16.16
N SER A 609 -31.74 4.37 15.54
CA SER A 609 -31.83 4.94 14.21
C SER A 609 -31.18 6.32 14.29
N SER A 610 -30.05 6.47 13.62
CA SER A 610 -29.17 7.61 13.88
C SER A 610 -28.58 8.13 12.59
N VAL A 611 -28.36 9.43 12.60
CA VAL A 611 -27.61 10.11 11.55
C VAL A 611 -26.46 10.81 12.24
N ILE A 612 -25.26 10.25 12.09
CA ILE A 612 -24.04 10.78 12.70
C ILE A 612 -23.19 11.40 11.61
N ARG A 613 -22.93 12.70 11.73
CA ARG A 613 -22.26 13.50 10.72
C ARG A 613 -20.84 13.84 11.17
N LEU A 614 -19.84 13.42 10.42
CA LEU A 614 -18.46 13.89 10.52
C LEU A 614 -18.32 15.15 9.67
N ILE A 615 -17.70 16.21 10.18
CA ILE A 615 -17.64 17.54 9.58
C ILE A 615 -16.19 18.00 9.52
N SER A 616 -15.74 18.43 8.33
CA SER A 616 -14.41 18.98 8.13
C SER A 616 -14.25 20.34 8.81
N PRO A 617 -13.00 20.76 9.11
CA PRO A 617 -12.72 22.18 9.35
C PRO A 617 -13.11 23.04 8.12
N ALA A 618 -13.12 24.36 8.29
CA ALA A 618 -13.23 25.27 7.16
C ALA A 618 -11.98 25.14 6.30
N ILE A 619 -12.15 24.71 5.05
CA ILE A 619 -11.10 24.54 4.07
C ILE A 619 -11.03 25.82 3.25
N ASN A 620 -9.87 26.47 3.29
CA ASN A 620 -9.64 27.70 2.55
C ASN A 620 -9.18 27.41 1.13
N THR A 621 -10.07 27.58 0.17
CA THR A 621 -9.80 27.37 -1.26
C THR A 621 -9.61 28.70 -2.01
N THR A 622 -9.35 29.79 -1.30
CA THR A 622 -9.05 31.10 -1.89
C THR A 622 -7.83 30.98 -2.82
N GLY A 623 -7.96 31.49 -4.04
CA GLY A 623 -6.93 31.36 -5.08
C GLY A 623 -7.03 30.11 -5.96
N PHE A 624 -7.93 29.16 -5.67
CA PHE A 624 -8.15 27.95 -6.48
C PHE A 624 -9.49 27.97 -7.26
N ILE A 625 -9.47 27.38 -8.45
CA ILE A 625 -10.62 27.12 -9.33
C ILE A 625 -10.60 25.65 -9.80
N ASN A 626 -11.67 25.16 -10.44
CA ASN A 626 -11.77 23.77 -10.95
C ASN A 626 -11.48 22.68 -9.90
N LEU A 627 -11.94 22.89 -8.67
CA LEU A 627 -11.60 22.00 -7.57
C LEU A 627 -12.19 20.59 -7.75
N LYS A 628 -11.42 19.57 -7.36
CA LYS A 628 -11.80 18.17 -7.29
C LYS A 628 -11.47 17.61 -5.91
N LEU A 629 -12.31 16.71 -5.41
CA LEU A 629 -12.10 15.92 -4.21
C LEU A 629 -11.83 14.46 -4.60
N ASN A 630 -10.80 13.85 -4.01
CA ASN A 630 -10.50 12.42 -4.06
C ASN A 630 -10.47 11.85 -2.64
N TYR A 631 -11.02 10.66 -2.42
CA TYR A 631 -10.87 9.95 -1.14
C TYR A 631 -10.99 8.43 -1.30
N ALA A 632 -10.26 7.70 -0.46
CA ALA A 632 -10.40 6.26 -0.35
C ALA A 632 -11.52 5.91 0.63
N TYR A 633 -12.33 4.90 0.31
CA TYR A 633 -13.41 4.49 1.20
C TYR A 633 -13.73 3.01 1.03
N LYS A 634 -14.34 2.45 2.08
CA LYS A 634 -14.99 1.16 2.09
C LYS A 634 -16.25 1.30 2.92
N CYS A 635 -17.38 0.95 2.35
CA CYS A 635 -18.66 1.09 3.00
C CYS A 635 -19.47 -0.15 2.73
N ARG A 636 -19.40 -1.11 3.65
CA ARG A 636 -20.10 -2.37 3.47
C ARG A 636 -21.62 -2.14 3.57
N GLY A 637 -22.11 -1.41 4.59
CA GLY A 637 -23.51 -0.98 4.75
C GLY A 637 -24.59 -2.05 4.53
N GLU A 638 -25.85 -1.66 4.56
CA GLU A 638 -27.00 -2.51 4.22
C GLU A 638 -27.83 -1.85 3.11
N GLY A 639 -27.88 -2.51 1.96
CA GLY A 639 -28.93 -2.28 0.95
C GLY A 639 -30.14 -3.16 1.25
N VAL A 640 -31.35 -2.72 0.87
CA VAL A 640 -32.59 -3.48 1.15
C VAL A 640 -32.50 -4.90 0.59
N ALA A 641 -32.74 -5.91 1.44
CA ALA A 641 -32.85 -7.29 1.01
C ALA A 641 -34.04 -7.47 0.05
N GLY A 642 -33.75 -7.83 -1.20
CA GLY A 642 -34.69 -8.59 -2.04
C GLY A 642 -35.62 -7.84 -3.02
N GLN A 643 -35.42 -6.56 -3.37
CA GLN A 643 -36.16 -5.96 -4.50
C GLN A 643 -35.28 -5.04 -5.37
N GLY A 644 -35.55 -5.08 -6.69
CA GLY A 644 -34.75 -4.44 -7.75
C GLY A 644 -34.60 -2.92 -7.65
N THR A 645 -33.76 -2.39 -8.53
CA THR A 645 -33.37 -0.97 -8.65
C THR A 645 -34.54 0.01 -8.42
N GLY A 646 -34.53 0.73 -7.29
CA GLY A 646 -35.49 1.82 -7.01
C GLY A 646 -35.92 2.07 -5.54
N SER A 647 -35.47 1.31 -4.54
CA SER A 647 -35.90 1.46 -3.13
C SER A 647 -34.78 1.95 -2.18
N THR A 648 -35.16 2.70 -1.13
CA THR A 648 -34.31 3.45 -0.18
C THR A 648 -33.40 2.56 0.66
N ALA A 649 -32.09 2.83 0.68
CA ALA A 649 -31.08 2.11 1.46
C ALA A 649 -31.34 2.18 2.99
N ALA A 650 -30.92 1.14 3.71
CA ALA A 650 -31.15 0.96 5.14
C ALA A 650 -30.03 1.60 5.98
N ASP A 651 -28.80 1.13 5.77
CA ASP A 651 -27.58 1.63 6.41
C ASP A 651 -26.56 2.05 5.34
N PHE A 652 -26.28 3.35 5.27
CA PHE A 652 -25.46 3.88 4.19
C PHE A 652 -24.81 5.22 4.52
N GLY A 653 -23.75 5.52 3.79
CA GLY A 653 -23.05 6.79 3.84
C GLY A 653 -23.61 7.83 2.87
N ARG A 654 -23.47 9.11 3.23
CA ARG A 654 -23.64 10.26 2.33
C ARG A 654 -22.46 11.21 2.43
N LEU A 655 -22.17 11.90 1.34
CA LEU A 655 -21.21 13.01 1.30
C LEU A 655 -21.95 14.31 1.01
N TYR A 656 -21.69 15.33 1.81
CA TYR A 656 -22.17 16.69 1.62
C TYR A 656 -21.02 17.67 1.47
N TYR A 657 -21.34 18.79 0.86
CA TYR A 657 -20.49 19.94 0.64
C TYR A 657 -21.21 21.22 1.08
N SER A 658 -20.47 22.18 1.63
CA SER A 658 -20.97 23.50 1.99
C SER A 658 -20.01 24.58 1.51
N ALA A 659 -20.55 25.62 0.86
CA ALA A 659 -19.79 26.81 0.43
C ALA A 659 -19.84 27.96 1.45
N ASN A 660 -20.59 27.81 2.54
CA ASN A 660 -20.91 28.90 3.48
C ASN A 660 -20.69 28.46 4.93
N ASN A 661 -19.55 27.81 5.16
CA ASN A 661 -19.07 27.40 6.47
C ASN A 661 -20.05 26.49 7.23
N GLY A 662 -20.79 25.64 6.52
CA GLY A 662 -21.74 24.69 7.12
C GLY A 662 -23.14 25.24 7.40
N THR A 663 -23.46 26.46 6.95
CA THR A 663 -24.83 27.02 7.11
C THR A 663 -25.84 26.34 6.18
N ILE A 664 -25.43 26.01 4.96
CA ILE A 664 -26.22 25.25 3.98
C ILE A 664 -25.36 24.08 3.48
N TRP A 665 -25.95 22.89 3.44
CA TRP A 665 -25.32 21.66 2.99
C TRP A 665 -25.97 21.17 1.69
N SER A 666 -25.15 20.90 0.68
CA SER A 666 -25.55 20.32 -0.61
C SER A 666 -25.08 18.88 -0.68
N LEU A 667 -25.96 17.96 -1.09
CA LEU A 667 -25.64 16.54 -1.25
C LEU A 667 -24.75 16.33 -2.48
N VAL A 668 -23.66 15.58 -2.31
CA VAL A 668 -22.65 15.30 -3.34
C VAL A 668 -22.71 13.84 -3.78
N ARG A 669 -22.76 12.93 -2.81
CA ARG A 669 -22.97 11.49 -3.01
C ARG A 669 -24.04 11.02 -2.04
N ASP A 670 -24.91 10.16 -2.54
CA ASP A 670 -25.95 9.51 -1.77
C ASP A 670 -25.79 8.00 -1.84
N ASN A 671 -26.41 7.28 -0.90
CA ASN A 671 -26.54 5.83 -0.96
C ASN A 671 -25.18 5.10 -1.11
N ILE A 672 -24.16 5.50 -0.35
CA ILE A 672 -22.87 4.81 -0.33
C ILE A 672 -23.01 3.56 0.54
N PHE A 673 -23.17 2.38 -0.07
CA PHE A 673 -23.25 1.07 0.59
C PHE A 673 -22.81 -0.07 -0.35
N ASN A 674 -22.69 -1.29 0.17
CA ASN A 674 -22.29 -2.52 -0.54
C ASN A 674 -20.95 -2.37 -1.32
N ARG A 675 -19.97 -1.75 -0.68
CA ARG A 675 -18.57 -1.64 -1.12
C ARG A 675 -17.71 -2.46 -0.17
N ASN A 676 -17.52 -3.73 -0.53
CA ASN A 676 -16.77 -4.70 0.29
C ASN A 676 -15.24 -4.63 0.09
N GLU A 677 -14.80 -3.81 -0.87
CA GLU A 677 -13.40 -3.56 -1.18
C GLU A 677 -13.07 -2.07 -0.98
N ARG A 678 -11.79 -1.77 -0.74
CA ARG A 678 -11.25 -0.40 -0.72
C ARG A 678 -11.31 0.18 -2.13
N LEU A 679 -12.07 1.25 -2.30
CA LEU A 679 -12.23 1.99 -3.55
C LEU A 679 -11.77 3.44 -3.38
N THR A 680 -11.60 4.14 -4.49
CA THR A 680 -11.36 5.60 -4.55
C THR A 680 -12.49 6.25 -5.33
N ASP A 681 -13.02 7.38 -4.86
CA ASP A 681 -14.00 8.20 -5.59
C ASP A 681 -13.38 9.57 -5.95
N GLU A 682 -13.69 10.08 -7.14
CA GLU A 682 -13.33 11.44 -7.60
C GLU A 682 -14.62 12.26 -7.78
N VAL A 683 -14.67 13.42 -7.14
CA VAL A 683 -15.80 14.36 -7.17
C VAL A 683 -15.33 15.70 -7.71
N ILE A 684 -15.93 16.17 -8.80
CA ILE A 684 -15.76 17.56 -9.26
C ILE A 684 -16.61 18.48 -8.39
N LEU A 685 -16.00 19.50 -7.78
CA LEU A 685 -16.70 20.42 -6.88
C LEU A 685 -17.44 21.53 -7.65
N PRO A 686 -18.57 22.04 -7.11
CA PRO A 686 -19.28 23.16 -7.71
C PRO A 686 -18.44 24.44 -7.76
N ILE A 687 -18.73 25.33 -8.71
CA ILE A 687 -18.02 26.63 -8.85
C ILE A 687 -18.10 27.52 -7.60
N SER A 688 -19.10 27.30 -6.73
CA SER A 688 -19.20 28.00 -5.43
C SER A 688 -18.10 27.62 -4.44
N ALA A 689 -17.38 26.52 -4.70
CA ALA A 689 -16.18 26.14 -3.96
C ALA A 689 -14.98 26.96 -4.40
N ASN A 690 -14.97 27.48 -5.62
CA ASN A 690 -13.81 28.19 -6.14
C ASN A 690 -13.60 29.51 -5.39
N ASN A 691 -12.34 29.81 -5.08
CA ASN A 691 -11.92 31.05 -4.43
C ASN A 691 -12.68 31.35 -3.12
N ASN A 692 -12.89 30.34 -2.29
CA ASN A 692 -13.77 30.43 -1.12
C ASN A 692 -13.07 29.99 0.18
N PRO A 693 -12.93 30.86 1.20
CA PRO A 693 -12.28 30.52 2.45
C PRO A 693 -13.12 29.63 3.38
N ASN A 694 -14.39 29.36 3.03
CA ASN A 694 -15.39 28.79 3.92
C ASN A 694 -15.96 27.45 3.43
N VAL A 695 -15.19 26.70 2.63
CA VAL A 695 -15.63 25.39 2.13
C VAL A 695 -15.62 24.37 3.26
N ARG A 696 -16.64 23.51 3.35
CA ARG A 696 -16.67 22.37 4.27
C ARG A 696 -17.23 21.12 3.60
N PHE A 697 -16.83 19.97 4.11
CA PHE A 697 -17.38 18.67 3.76
C PHE A 697 -17.96 17.99 4.98
N ALA A 698 -18.94 17.12 4.75
CA ALA A 698 -19.46 16.27 5.79
C ALA A 698 -19.79 14.88 5.27
N PHE A 699 -19.38 13.87 6.02
CA PHE A 699 -19.80 12.49 5.81
C PHE A 699 -20.89 12.15 6.82
N GLU A 700 -22.06 11.77 6.33
CA GLU A 700 -23.12 11.24 7.20
C GLU A 700 -23.11 9.72 7.15
N TRP A 701 -23.21 9.10 8.32
CA TRP A 701 -23.62 7.73 8.45
C TRP A 701 -25.09 7.68 8.86
N ILE A 702 -25.93 7.06 8.02
CA ILE A 702 -27.35 6.84 8.30
C ILE A 702 -27.53 5.40 8.71
N ASN A 703 -28.14 5.21 9.89
CA ASN A 703 -28.47 3.94 10.48
C ASN A 703 -29.98 3.84 10.68
N ASN A 704 -30.59 2.74 10.27
CA ASN A 704 -32.02 2.50 10.50
C ASN A 704 -32.32 1.49 11.63
N SER A 705 -31.29 0.97 12.31
CA SER A 705 -31.40 -0.02 13.40
C SER A 705 -31.99 -1.38 13.01
N SER A 706 -31.89 -1.77 11.74
CA SER A 706 -32.07 -3.18 11.38
C SER A 706 -31.00 -4.01 12.10
N GLY A 707 -31.37 -5.16 12.66
CA GLY A 707 -30.43 -6.08 13.32
C GLY A 707 -29.60 -6.92 12.34
N VAL A 708 -29.44 -6.48 11.09
CA VAL A 708 -28.92 -7.29 9.98
C VAL A 708 -27.63 -6.67 9.45
N ASN A 709 -26.49 -7.27 9.81
CA ASN A 709 -25.17 -6.99 9.24
C ASN A 709 -24.94 -5.49 8.97
N ASN A 710 -24.54 -4.73 9.99
CA ASN A 710 -24.35 -3.29 9.89
C ASN A 710 -22.85 -2.95 9.91
N PRO A 711 -22.05 -3.28 8.89
CA PRO A 711 -20.62 -3.00 8.90
C PRO A 711 -20.33 -1.52 8.62
N PRO A 712 -19.27 -0.99 9.22
CA PRO A 712 -19.01 0.44 9.23
C PRO A 712 -18.48 0.98 7.90
N MET A 713 -18.71 2.27 7.68
CA MET A 713 -17.99 3.08 6.69
C MET A 713 -16.60 3.43 7.23
N ILE A 714 -15.59 3.19 6.40
CA ILE A 714 -14.18 3.55 6.61
C ILE A 714 -13.81 4.52 5.47
N ILE A 715 -13.12 5.60 5.81
CA ILE A 715 -12.64 6.64 4.91
C ILE A 715 -11.17 6.93 5.23
N ASP A 716 -10.39 7.18 4.20
CA ASP A 716 -8.96 7.45 4.29
C ASP A 716 -8.56 8.38 3.12
N SER A 717 -7.43 9.07 3.26
CA SER A 717 -6.75 9.78 2.18
C SER A 717 -7.64 10.83 1.48
N PHE A 718 -8.20 11.76 2.26
CA PHE A 718 -9.10 12.81 1.76
C PHE A 718 -8.30 13.97 1.16
N ILE A 719 -8.41 14.18 -0.15
CA ILE A 719 -7.54 15.05 -0.94
C ILE A 719 -8.40 16.02 -1.76
N ILE A 720 -8.16 17.32 -1.66
CA ILE A 720 -8.74 18.32 -2.56
C ILE A 720 -7.64 18.90 -3.43
N VAL A 721 -7.86 18.94 -4.74
CA VAL A 721 -6.97 19.61 -5.71
C VAL A 721 -7.72 20.67 -6.50
N GLY A 722 -7.07 21.73 -6.97
CA GLY A 722 -7.68 22.74 -7.83
C GLY A 722 -6.65 23.59 -8.58
N THR A 723 -7.03 24.19 -9.70
CA THR A 723 -6.14 25.07 -10.49
C THR A 723 -6.00 26.44 -9.82
N GLY A 724 -4.79 26.95 -9.59
CA GLY A 724 -4.61 28.34 -9.13
C GLY A 724 -3.45 28.55 -8.15
N ALA A 725 -3.08 29.79 -7.84
CA ALA A 725 -1.78 30.15 -7.27
C ALA A 725 -1.58 29.83 -5.77
N GLY A 726 -2.65 29.42 -5.07
CA GLY A 726 -2.63 29.19 -3.61
C GLY A 726 -2.44 30.47 -2.77
N PRO A 727 -2.72 30.41 -1.45
CA PRO A 727 -2.57 31.55 -0.54
C PRO A 727 -1.10 31.89 -0.21
N ILE A 728 -0.79 33.19 -0.09
CA ILE A 728 0.52 33.70 0.36
C ILE A 728 0.54 33.79 1.88
N GLN A 729 1.65 33.41 2.52
CA GLN A 729 1.80 33.52 3.98
C GLN A 729 1.84 34.99 4.40
N SER A 730 0.91 35.45 5.24
CA SER A 730 0.83 36.85 5.69
C SER A 730 0.60 37.01 7.21
N GLU A 731 0.19 35.96 7.93
CA GLU A 731 -0.13 36.02 9.37
C GLU A 731 1.05 35.62 10.29
N ALA A 732 1.10 36.23 11.49
CA ALA A 732 2.06 35.92 12.54
C ALA A 732 1.77 34.54 13.15
N HIS A 733 2.64 33.56 12.91
CA HIS A 733 2.60 32.28 13.61
C HIS A 733 4.01 31.93 14.10
N ILE A 734 4.10 31.27 15.26
CA ILE A 734 5.31 31.14 16.07
C ILE A 734 6.22 29.97 15.58
N SER A 735 6.00 29.50 14.35
CA SER A 735 6.65 28.31 13.76
C SER A 735 6.69 28.37 12.23
N ASN A 736 6.99 29.55 11.66
CA ASN A 736 6.92 29.82 10.23
C ASN A 736 8.22 29.53 9.48
N SER A 737 8.74 28.30 9.59
CA SER A 737 9.94 27.87 8.87
C SER A 737 9.67 26.68 7.97
N ASP A 738 10.40 26.64 6.86
CA ASP A 738 10.43 25.50 5.95
C ASP A 738 11.87 25.14 5.63
N THR A 739 12.14 23.85 5.47
CA THR A 739 13.47 23.32 5.17
C THR A 739 13.38 22.39 3.98
N ALA A 740 14.26 22.56 2.99
CA ALA A 740 14.31 21.72 1.81
C ALA A 740 15.74 21.66 1.25
N TYR A 741 16.07 20.58 0.54
CA TYR A 741 17.37 20.45 -0.13
C TYR A 741 17.40 21.26 -1.44
N VAL A 742 18.45 22.06 -1.65
CA VAL A 742 18.62 22.85 -2.88
C VAL A 742 19.97 22.55 -3.53
N GLY A 743 19.96 21.57 -4.43
CA GLY A 743 21.12 21.13 -5.18
C GLY A 743 21.43 21.96 -6.44
N PRO A 744 22.46 21.54 -7.19
CA PRO A 744 22.91 22.21 -8.43
C PRO A 744 21.79 22.38 -9.47
N ASN A 745 21.62 23.60 -9.99
CA ASN A 745 20.62 23.95 -11.03
C ASN A 745 19.15 23.62 -10.69
N GLN A 746 18.83 23.32 -9.43
CA GLN A 746 17.47 23.01 -8.98
C GLN A 746 16.64 24.27 -8.70
N THR A 747 15.32 24.11 -8.73
CA THR A 747 14.36 25.13 -8.28
C THR A 747 13.49 24.50 -7.21
N VAL A 748 13.42 25.15 -6.05
CA VAL A 748 12.67 24.68 -4.89
C VAL A 748 11.73 25.78 -4.39
N HIS A 749 10.55 25.38 -3.95
CA HIS A 749 9.49 26.25 -3.49
C HIS A 749 9.26 26.01 -1.99
N PHE A 750 9.26 27.08 -1.21
CA PHE A 750 9.14 27.00 0.25
C PHE A 750 7.77 27.45 0.69
N TYR A 751 7.16 26.67 1.58
CA TYR A 751 5.81 26.84 2.10
C TYR A 751 5.82 26.81 3.61
N ASN A 752 4.91 27.55 4.24
CA ASN A 752 4.74 27.38 5.68
C ASN A 752 4.16 25.98 5.94
N ARG A 753 4.95 25.09 6.56
CA ARG A 753 4.56 23.69 6.82
C ARG A 753 3.29 23.53 7.66
N VAL A 754 2.87 24.56 8.40
CA VAL A 754 1.63 24.52 9.21
C VAL A 754 0.41 24.98 8.41
N THR A 755 0.58 25.95 7.52
CA THR A 755 -0.56 26.60 6.82
C THR A 755 -0.65 26.26 5.34
N GLY A 756 0.38 25.62 4.76
CA GLY A 756 0.50 25.34 3.33
C GLY A 756 0.69 26.59 2.46
N LYS A 757 0.93 27.77 3.06
CA LYS A 757 0.98 29.04 2.32
C LYS A 757 2.36 29.33 1.74
N ALA A 758 2.41 29.86 0.52
CA ALA A 758 3.66 30.15 -0.19
C ALA A 758 4.49 31.24 0.54
N MET A 759 5.80 30.99 0.71
CA MET A 759 6.74 31.91 1.35
C MET A 759 7.76 32.47 0.37
N ALA A 760 8.53 31.59 -0.28
CA ALA A 760 9.61 31.98 -1.19
C ALA A 760 9.86 30.89 -2.25
N SER A 761 10.62 31.22 -3.28
CA SER A 761 11.18 30.22 -4.20
C SER A 761 12.60 30.55 -4.53
N ILE A 762 13.44 29.52 -4.60
CA ILE A 762 14.87 29.65 -4.82
C ILE A 762 15.24 28.79 -6.01
N LYS A 763 15.81 29.43 -7.03
CA LYS A 763 16.37 28.76 -8.20
C LYS A 763 17.88 28.89 -8.16
N ASN A 764 18.58 27.78 -8.00
CA ASN A 764 20.02 27.72 -8.11
C ASN A 764 20.40 27.93 -9.59
N LEU A 765 21.24 28.94 -9.87
CA LEU A 765 21.68 29.27 -11.22
C LEU A 765 23.09 28.74 -11.51
N SER A 766 23.57 27.80 -10.70
CA SER A 766 24.95 27.33 -10.74
C SER A 766 25.06 25.83 -10.45
N SER A 767 26.27 25.29 -10.67
CA SER A 767 26.61 23.90 -10.32
C SER A 767 26.97 23.71 -8.84
N PHE A 768 26.87 24.75 -8.01
CA PHE A 768 27.22 24.69 -6.59
C PHE A 768 26.07 24.05 -5.80
N ASP A 769 26.37 23.17 -4.85
CA ASP A 769 25.37 22.52 -4.00
C ASP A 769 25.18 23.29 -2.69
N PHE A 770 23.99 23.88 -2.48
CA PHE A 770 23.69 24.64 -1.27
C PHE A 770 23.30 23.75 -0.08
N GLY A 771 23.00 22.47 -0.33
CA GLY A 771 22.55 21.51 0.67
C GLY A 771 21.16 21.84 1.22
N CYS A 772 20.90 21.44 2.47
CA CYS A 772 19.68 21.81 3.17
C CYS A 772 19.63 23.31 3.39
N MET A 773 18.51 23.90 2.98
CA MET A 773 18.20 25.30 3.12
C MET A 773 16.97 25.49 3.98
N GLN A 774 16.99 26.49 4.84
CA GLN A 774 15.86 26.86 5.69
C GLN A 774 15.42 28.29 5.35
N VAL A 775 14.11 28.47 5.16
CA VAL A 775 13.48 29.78 4.97
C VAL A 775 12.60 30.06 6.19
N ASP A 776 13.02 31.01 7.01
CA ASP A 776 12.28 31.48 8.17
C ASP A 776 11.58 32.80 7.87
N LEU A 777 10.27 32.89 8.14
CA LEU A 777 9.57 34.16 8.15
C LEU A 777 9.61 34.76 9.56
N THR A 778 10.38 35.82 9.74
CA THR A 778 10.72 36.37 11.07
C THR A 778 9.78 37.49 11.52
N ARG A 779 9.07 38.11 10.58
CA ARG A 779 8.08 39.16 10.86
C ARG A 779 6.96 39.16 9.84
N THR A 780 5.77 39.52 10.27
CA THR A 780 4.52 39.48 9.49
C THR A 780 3.72 40.76 9.72
N GLY A 781 2.77 41.03 8.83
CA GLY A 781 1.93 42.24 8.89
C GLY A 781 1.79 42.88 7.52
N THR A 782 0.91 43.86 7.42
CA THR A 782 0.57 44.52 6.15
C THR A 782 1.09 45.96 6.05
N ASN A 783 1.77 46.49 7.07
CA ASN A 783 2.33 47.84 7.05
C ASN A 783 3.77 47.87 6.51
N ALA A 784 4.46 48.98 6.75
CA ALA A 784 5.87 49.13 6.47
C ALA A 784 6.61 49.82 7.61
N VAL A 785 7.84 49.38 7.85
CA VAL A 785 8.74 49.94 8.85
C VAL A 785 9.84 50.75 8.17
N THR A 786 10.29 51.81 8.82
CA THR A 786 11.44 52.59 8.36
C THR A 786 12.67 51.71 8.43
N ALA A 787 13.30 51.48 7.27
CA ALA A 787 14.55 50.75 7.24
C ALA A 787 15.63 51.64 7.87
N TRP A 788 16.16 51.23 9.02
CA TRP A 788 17.26 51.89 9.74
C TRP A 788 17.10 53.41 9.99
N GLY A 789 15.87 53.94 9.97
CA GLY A 789 15.55 55.31 10.40
C GLY A 789 15.84 56.45 9.40
N ILE A 790 16.17 56.17 8.12
CA ILE A 790 16.81 57.14 7.20
C ILE A 790 15.84 58.18 6.60
N SER A 791 14.66 57.78 6.11
CA SER A 791 13.60 58.71 5.65
C SER A 791 12.22 58.04 5.51
N ASN A 792 11.14 58.82 5.39
CA ASN A 792 9.78 58.30 5.17
C ASN A 792 9.62 57.55 3.84
N ALA A 793 10.42 57.88 2.83
CA ALA A 793 10.42 57.21 1.52
C ALA A 793 11.23 55.91 1.52
N GLU A 794 11.93 55.58 2.61
CA GLU A 794 12.86 54.45 2.71
C GLU A 794 12.35 53.42 3.72
N LYS A 795 11.31 52.70 3.30
CA LYS A 795 10.65 51.69 4.12
C LYS A 795 10.76 50.30 3.50
N ILE A 796 10.75 49.30 4.37
CA ILE A 796 10.56 47.89 4.01
C ILE A 796 9.20 47.40 4.50
N THR A 797 8.67 46.37 3.84
CA THR A 797 7.45 45.68 4.24
C THR A 797 7.55 45.13 5.65
N ASP A 798 6.40 44.89 6.27
CA ASP A 798 6.34 44.17 7.55
C ASP A 798 6.97 42.77 7.47
N LYS A 799 6.78 42.12 6.33
CA LYS A 799 7.35 40.83 5.99
C LYS A 799 8.87 40.86 5.83
N ALA A 800 9.58 40.03 6.59
CA ALA A 800 11.02 39.82 6.50
C ALA A 800 11.37 38.33 6.65
N PHE A 801 12.40 37.89 5.92
CA PHE A 801 12.84 36.50 5.83
C PHE A 801 14.29 36.36 6.28
N LYS A 802 14.60 35.26 6.98
CA LYS A 802 15.97 34.79 7.17
C LYS A 802 16.12 33.49 6.39
N ILE A 803 17.09 33.46 5.48
CA ILE A 803 17.37 32.27 4.67
C ILE A 803 18.76 31.77 5.05
N THR A 804 18.87 30.50 5.42
CA THR A 804 20.13 29.83 5.74
C THR A 804 20.34 28.63 4.82
N ALA A 805 21.60 28.34 4.51
CA ALA A 805 21.99 27.18 3.72
C ALA A 805 23.12 26.45 4.44
N THR A 806 23.15 25.12 4.32
CA THR A 806 24.22 24.28 4.86
C THR A 806 25.57 24.71 4.27
N ASN A 807 25.61 24.89 2.95
CA ASN A 807 26.79 25.31 2.22
C ASN A 807 26.57 26.72 1.66
N ASN A 808 26.84 27.77 2.44
CA ASN A 808 26.65 29.15 1.95
C ASN A 808 27.83 29.61 1.07
N SER A 809 27.55 30.24 -0.08
CA SER A 809 28.59 30.73 -1.01
C SER A 809 28.39 32.20 -1.37
N ALA A 810 29.44 33.00 -1.20
CA ALA A 810 29.43 34.43 -1.55
C ALA A 810 29.42 34.69 -3.07
N THR A 811 29.66 33.68 -3.90
CA THR A 811 29.84 33.84 -5.36
C THR A 811 28.84 33.04 -6.20
N ALA A 812 28.25 31.98 -5.66
CA ALA A 812 27.28 31.16 -6.39
C ALA A 812 25.95 31.92 -6.54
N PRO A 813 25.48 32.17 -7.78
CA PRO A 813 24.25 32.91 -8.01
C PRO A 813 22.98 32.05 -7.81
N TYR A 814 21.94 32.66 -7.26
CA TYR A 814 20.58 32.12 -7.21
C TYR A 814 19.54 33.22 -7.51
N GLU A 815 18.40 32.83 -8.08
CA GLU A 815 17.21 33.69 -8.16
C GLU A 815 16.34 33.43 -6.92
N LEU A 816 16.02 34.50 -6.19
CA LEU A 816 15.06 34.51 -5.09
C LEU A 816 13.76 35.15 -5.56
N SER A 817 12.66 34.45 -5.35
CA SER A 817 11.29 34.94 -5.52
C SER A 817 10.63 35.08 -4.15
N LEU A 818 10.12 36.27 -3.83
CA LEU A 818 9.33 36.53 -2.63
C LEU A 818 7.88 36.83 -3.00
N TYR A 819 6.95 36.24 -2.25
CA TYR A 819 5.51 36.39 -2.45
C TYR A 819 4.92 37.42 -1.48
N ALA A 820 4.19 38.39 -2.02
CA ALA A 820 3.53 39.45 -1.27
C ALA A 820 2.05 39.57 -1.62
N THR A 821 1.20 39.69 -0.61
CA THR A 821 -0.23 39.95 -0.82
C THR A 821 -0.44 41.38 -1.31
N ASN A 822 -1.55 41.62 -2.01
CA ASN A 822 -1.93 42.97 -2.44
C ASN A 822 -2.07 43.93 -1.24
N GLU A 823 -2.49 43.43 -0.07
CA GLU A 823 -2.58 44.22 1.16
C GLU A 823 -1.21 44.70 1.67
N GLU A 824 -0.20 43.84 1.66
CA GLU A 824 1.18 44.20 2.02
C GLU A 824 1.77 45.26 1.07
N ILE A 825 1.49 45.10 -0.23
CA ILE A 825 1.89 46.09 -1.24
C ILE A 825 1.21 47.44 -0.99
N ASN A 826 -0.09 47.44 -0.72
CA ASN A 826 -0.87 48.65 -0.47
C ASN A 826 -0.43 49.34 0.83
N GLY A 827 -0.18 48.61 1.90
CA GLY A 827 0.29 49.21 3.15
C GLY A 827 1.70 49.77 3.04
N TRP A 828 2.59 49.16 2.25
CA TRP A 828 3.89 49.72 1.95
C TRP A 828 3.83 50.98 1.09
N THR A 829 3.05 50.98 0.00
CA THR A 829 2.90 52.16 -0.87
C THR A 829 2.27 53.33 -0.11
N ALA A 830 1.21 53.09 0.67
CA ALA A 830 0.58 54.11 1.51
C ALA A 830 1.53 54.69 2.57
N SER A 831 2.33 53.83 3.21
CA SER A 831 3.23 54.24 4.30
C SER A 831 4.50 54.95 3.82
N SER A 832 4.98 54.62 2.61
CA SER A 832 6.25 55.13 2.07
C SER A 832 6.08 56.25 1.04
N GLY A 833 4.90 56.35 0.41
CA GLY A 833 4.65 57.28 -0.70
C GLY A 833 5.30 56.87 -2.03
N ASN A 834 5.93 55.70 -2.10
CA ASN A 834 6.52 55.17 -3.33
C ASN A 834 5.50 54.42 -4.19
N VAL A 835 5.85 54.21 -5.45
CA VAL A 835 5.05 53.38 -6.37
C VAL A 835 5.60 51.96 -6.47
N LEU A 836 4.74 51.02 -6.87
CA LEU A 836 5.07 49.58 -6.94
C LEU A 836 6.31 49.27 -7.82
N THR A 837 6.56 50.05 -8.88
CA THR A 837 7.73 49.89 -9.75
C THR A 837 9.05 50.23 -9.06
N GLU A 838 9.01 50.84 -7.87
CA GLU A 838 10.19 51.17 -7.08
C GLU A 838 10.47 50.15 -5.96
N MET A 839 9.64 49.10 -5.84
CA MET A 839 9.84 48.04 -4.85
C MET A 839 10.94 47.06 -5.29
N ASN A 840 11.85 46.78 -4.36
CA ASN A 840 13.02 45.92 -4.52
C ASN A 840 13.08 44.83 -3.45
N ILE A 841 13.86 43.78 -3.69
CA ILE A 841 14.28 42.84 -2.65
C ILE A 841 15.57 43.39 -2.02
N ILE A 842 15.51 43.62 -0.72
CA ILE A 842 16.60 44.14 0.11
C ILE A 842 17.29 42.96 0.80
N LYS A 843 18.62 42.88 0.72
CA LYS A 843 19.42 41.88 1.43
C LYS A 843 20.29 42.52 2.51
N ALA A 844 20.29 41.97 3.71
CA ALA A 844 21.11 42.45 4.83
C ALA A 844 21.93 41.32 5.47
N ALA A 845 23.15 41.64 5.91
CA ALA A 845 24.04 40.68 6.57
C ALA A 845 23.53 40.29 7.98
N THR A 846 22.88 41.23 8.66
CA THR A 846 22.21 41.02 9.95
C THR A 846 20.71 41.25 9.81
N ASP A 847 19.98 41.07 10.91
CA ASP A 847 18.56 41.39 11.00
C ASP A 847 18.29 42.80 10.45
N ILE A 848 17.47 42.85 9.39
CA ILE A 848 17.12 44.07 8.65
C ILE A 848 16.26 45.03 9.48
N THR A 849 15.74 44.58 10.62
CA THR A 849 14.79 45.32 11.47
C THR A 849 15.39 45.93 12.74
N GLN A 850 16.67 45.67 13.04
CA GLN A 850 17.38 46.23 14.21
C GLN A 850 18.17 47.50 13.87
N THR A 851 18.76 48.16 14.89
CA THR A 851 19.67 49.32 14.71
C THR A 851 20.72 49.00 13.64
N PRO A 852 21.00 49.93 12.70
CA PRO A 852 21.84 49.65 11.53
C PRO A 852 23.16 48.97 11.95
N PRO A 853 23.46 47.77 11.40
CA PRO A 853 24.74 47.13 11.64
C PRO A 853 25.87 48.01 11.14
N ALA A 854 27.07 47.83 11.70
CA ALA A 854 28.30 48.48 11.22
C ALA A 854 28.76 48.00 9.82
N THR A 855 27.93 47.27 9.07
CA THR A 855 28.22 46.74 7.73
C THR A 855 27.00 46.90 6.82
N SER A 856 27.26 47.36 5.59
CA SER A 856 26.26 47.82 4.61
C SER A 856 25.27 46.75 4.09
N PRO A 857 23.98 47.11 3.90
CA PRO A 857 23.02 46.29 3.15
C PRO A 857 23.33 46.24 1.64
N ILE A 858 23.04 45.10 1.01
CA ILE A 858 23.18 44.87 -0.44
C ILE A 858 21.78 44.88 -1.07
N TYR A 859 21.61 45.61 -2.15
CA TYR A 859 20.33 45.73 -2.85
C TYR A 859 20.43 45.12 -4.23
N SER A 860 19.46 44.28 -4.59
CA SER A 860 19.17 44.04 -5.99
C SER A 860 18.15 45.06 -6.46
N ASN A 861 18.30 45.60 -7.67
CA ASN A 861 17.11 46.09 -8.36
C ASN A 861 16.19 44.88 -8.57
N SER A 862 14.92 44.97 -8.15
CA SER A 862 13.91 43.95 -8.45
C SER A 862 13.82 43.81 -9.96
N ASN A 863 13.94 42.57 -10.43
CA ASN A 863 14.11 42.28 -11.83
C ASN A 863 12.77 42.03 -12.55
N SER A 864 11.70 41.81 -11.79
CA SER A 864 10.35 41.71 -12.32
C SER A 864 9.34 41.80 -11.18
N ASN A 865 8.31 42.61 -11.36
CA ASN A 865 7.12 42.61 -10.52
C ASN A 865 5.96 42.05 -11.35
N ALA A 866 5.64 40.77 -11.13
CA ALA A 866 4.58 40.09 -11.86
C ALA A 866 3.33 39.91 -10.99
N LEU A 867 2.16 39.92 -11.64
CA LEU A 867 0.93 39.44 -11.02
C LEU A 867 1.10 37.96 -10.70
N PHE A 868 0.92 37.62 -9.42
CA PHE A 868 0.89 36.25 -8.94
C PHE A 868 -0.52 35.65 -9.02
N ALA A 869 -1.53 36.45 -8.63
CA ALA A 869 -2.92 36.06 -8.70
C ALA A 869 -3.82 37.24 -9.10
N ALA A 870 -5.03 36.93 -9.58
CA ALA A 870 -6.00 37.91 -10.07
C ALA A 870 -6.50 38.90 -8.99
N ASN A 871 -6.33 38.57 -7.72
CA ASN A 871 -6.61 39.42 -6.57
C ASN A 871 -5.59 40.56 -6.36
N GLY A 872 -4.54 40.62 -7.19
CA GLY A 872 -3.52 41.66 -7.16
C GLY A 872 -2.23 41.27 -6.42
N ASP A 873 -2.17 40.05 -5.85
CA ASP A 873 -0.99 39.50 -5.22
C ASP A 873 0.20 39.46 -6.18
N ARG A 874 1.41 39.59 -5.64
CA ARG A 874 2.64 39.81 -6.43
C ARG A 874 3.73 38.82 -6.10
N ILE A 875 4.51 38.50 -7.13
CA ILE A 875 5.80 37.83 -7.02
C ILE A 875 6.89 38.83 -7.43
N ILE A 876 7.84 39.04 -6.53
CA ILE A 876 8.99 39.92 -6.74
C ILE A 876 10.24 39.06 -6.80
N LYS A 877 11.04 39.24 -7.86
CA LYS A 877 12.23 38.42 -8.12
C LYS A 877 13.52 39.23 -8.12
N GLY A 878 14.59 38.64 -7.60
CA GLY A 878 15.94 39.20 -7.63
C GLY A 878 17.01 38.11 -7.68
N ILE A 879 18.17 38.40 -8.26
CA ILE A 879 19.31 37.47 -8.32
C ILE A 879 20.37 37.91 -7.31
N PHE A 880 20.83 36.98 -6.49
CA PHE A 880 21.75 37.21 -5.38
C PHE A 880 22.83 36.12 -5.29
N SER A 881 23.82 36.35 -4.42
CA SER A 881 24.73 35.33 -3.89
C SER A 881 24.85 35.52 -2.37
N GLY A 882 25.20 34.45 -1.65
CA GLY A 882 25.28 34.40 -0.19
C GLY A 882 23.92 34.54 0.51
N PHE A 883 23.44 33.54 1.22
CA PHE A 883 22.18 33.62 1.97
C PHE A 883 22.33 34.41 3.28
N SER A 884 21.30 35.20 3.64
CA SER A 884 21.23 36.04 4.84
C SER A 884 19.79 36.51 5.10
N TRP A 885 19.57 37.78 5.47
CA TRP A 885 18.25 38.38 5.68
C TRP A 885 17.71 39.08 4.43
N PHE A 886 16.40 39.01 4.21
CA PHE A 886 15.69 39.59 3.06
C PHE A 886 14.37 40.28 3.45
N ALA A 887 14.01 41.37 2.77
CA ALA A 887 12.68 41.97 2.84
C ALA A 887 12.34 42.70 1.53
N LEU A 888 11.06 43.06 1.32
CA LEU A 888 10.65 43.91 0.20
C LEU A 888 10.66 45.38 0.60
N GLY A 889 10.98 46.28 -0.32
CA GLY A 889 10.85 47.72 -0.07
C GLY A 889 11.75 48.60 -0.92
N LYS A 890 12.04 49.80 -0.43
CA LYS A 890 12.96 50.75 -1.05
C LYS A 890 13.81 51.36 0.04
N THR A 891 15.10 51.52 -0.23
CA THR A 891 15.99 52.30 0.63
C THR A 891 16.91 53.13 -0.25
N GLY A 892 17.33 54.30 0.21
CA GLY A 892 18.15 55.25 -0.55
C GLY A 892 19.65 55.05 -0.34
N ILE A 893 20.04 54.14 0.54
CA ILE A 893 21.44 53.82 0.79
C ILE A 893 21.90 52.77 -0.22
N ALA A 894 22.38 53.19 -1.38
CA ALA A 894 23.31 52.36 -2.14
C ALA A 894 24.73 52.64 -1.62
N LEU A 895 25.12 52.02 -0.50
CA LEU A 895 26.49 52.18 0.00
C LEU A 895 27.46 51.41 -0.91
N VAL A 896 28.08 52.12 -1.85
CA VAL A 896 29.29 51.64 -2.51
C VAL A 896 30.44 52.40 -1.88
N CYS A 897 31.18 51.69 -1.03
CA CYS A 897 32.38 52.26 -0.45
C CYS A 897 33.40 52.58 -1.54
N PRO A 898 34.07 53.75 -1.44
CA PRO A 898 35.22 54.03 -2.27
C PRO A 898 36.22 52.86 -2.25
N GLY A 899 36.59 52.36 -3.42
CA GLY A 899 37.59 51.29 -3.54
C GLY A 899 37.10 49.87 -3.19
N THR A 900 35.80 49.62 -3.02
CA THR A 900 35.27 48.25 -2.91
C THR A 900 34.72 47.73 -4.24
N SER A 901 34.39 46.44 -4.28
CA SER A 901 33.75 45.86 -5.46
C SER A 901 32.24 46.14 -5.48
N LYS A 902 31.70 46.56 -6.63
CA LYS A 902 30.27 46.75 -6.88
C LYS A 902 29.76 45.73 -7.89
N GLN A 903 28.62 45.14 -7.61
CA GLN A 903 27.96 44.24 -8.56
C GLN A 903 26.69 44.87 -9.13
N PHE A 904 26.48 44.62 -10.43
CA PHE A 904 25.25 44.91 -11.14
C PHE A 904 24.71 43.61 -11.73
N THR A 905 23.40 43.40 -11.59
CA THR A 905 22.76 42.15 -12.01
C THR A 905 21.81 42.42 -13.16
N ALA A 906 21.83 41.56 -14.16
CA ALA A 906 20.93 41.63 -15.30
C ALA A 906 19.54 41.28 -14.80
N ASN A 907 18.55 42.07 -15.19
CA ASN A 907 17.18 41.96 -14.68
C ASN A 907 16.27 41.01 -15.46
N GLY A 908 16.86 40.10 -16.22
CA GLY A 908 16.14 39.17 -17.06
C GLY A 908 16.92 37.88 -17.26
N THR A 909 16.21 36.83 -17.65
CA THR A 909 16.82 35.56 -18.05
C THR A 909 16.92 35.51 -19.57
N GLY A 910 18.09 35.11 -20.06
CA GLY A 910 18.37 35.07 -21.49
C GLY A 910 19.38 34.00 -21.84
N THR A 911 19.47 33.69 -23.12
CA THR A 911 20.46 32.76 -23.67
C THR A 911 21.86 33.40 -23.75
N SER A 912 21.94 34.73 -23.77
CA SER A 912 23.22 35.45 -23.65
C SER A 912 23.05 36.86 -23.06
N TYR A 913 24.15 37.38 -22.51
CA TYR A 913 24.23 38.66 -21.82
C TYR A 913 25.35 39.53 -22.40
N GLN A 914 25.15 40.85 -22.44
CA GLN A 914 26.20 41.83 -22.76
C GLN A 914 25.99 43.12 -21.98
N TRP A 915 26.87 43.39 -21.03
CA TRP A 915 26.85 44.62 -20.25
C TRP A 915 27.33 45.83 -21.05
N GLN A 916 26.72 46.99 -20.77
CA GLN A 916 26.98 48.28 -21.40
C GLN A 916 27.10 49.38 -20.34
N VAL A 917 27.99 50.35 -20.57
CA VAL A 917 28.17 51.54 -19.73
C VAL A 917 27.86 52.80 -20.53
N ASN A 918 27.27 53.79 -19.89
CA ASN A 918 27.06 55.14 -20.39
C ASN A 918 27.74 56.13 -19.45
N THR A 919 28.75 56.83 -19.96
CA THR A 919 29.54 57.83 -19.23
C THR A 919 29.09 59.26 -19.54
N GLY A 920 27.94 59.44 -20.20
CA GLY A 920 27.38 60.73 -20.63
C GLY A 920 27.18 60.88 -22.15
N SER A 921 27.54 59.87 -22.95
CA SER A 921 27.45 59.92 -24.43
C SER A 921 26.68 58.73 -25.05
N GLY A 922 25.93 57.98 -24.24
CA GLY A 922 25.19 56.78 -24.65
C GLY A 922 25.86 55.48 -24.21
N PHE A 923 25.15 54.36 -24.38
CA PHE A 923 25.60 53.04 -23.90
C PHE A 923 26.57 52.36 -24.88
N VAL A 924 27.72 51.91 -24.37
CA VAL A 924 28.75 51.15 -25.11
C VAL A 924 29.05 49.83 -24.41
N ASN A 925 29.38 48.78 -25.18
CA ASN A 925 29.67 47.45 -24.63
C ASN A 925 30.90 47.44 -23.71
N ILE A 926 30.77 46.77 -22.57
CA ILE A 926 31.83 46.53 -21.60
C ILE A 926 32.56 45.23 -21.96
N ASN A 927 33.88 45.24 -21.81
CA ASN A 927 34.72 44.05 -21.87
C ASN A 927 35.32 43.76 -20.48
N ASN A 928 35.56 42.49 -20.17
CA ASN A 928 36.26 42.11 -18.95
C ASN A 928 37.69 42.67 -18.95
N GLY A 929 38.19 43.09 -17.78
CA GLY A 929 39.51 43.69 -17.59
C GLY A 929 39.87 43.79 -16.11
N SER A 930 40.70 44.77 -15.74
CA SER A 930 41.14 44.97 -14.36
C SER A 930 40.02 45.46 -13.42
N ILE A 931 39.06 46.24 -13.93
CA ILE A 931 37.93 46.76 -13.16
C ILE A 931 36.68 45.90 -13.40
N TYR A 932 36.37 45.51 -14.65
CA TYR A 932 35.15 44.77 -14.96
C TYR A 932 35.39 43.26 -15.05
N SER A 933 34.51 42.46 -14.44
CA SER A 933 34.40 41.02 -14.68
C SER A 933 32.93 40.61 -14.80
N GLY A 934 32.62 39.55 -15.56
CA GLY A 934 31.24 39.13 -15.81
C GLY A 934 30.49 39.95 -16.88
N ALA A 935 31.18 40.63 -17.79
CA ALA A 935 30.56 41.43 -18.84
C ALA A 935 29.60 40.67 -19.79
N LYS A 936 29.68 39.33 -19.81
CA LYS A 936 28.80 38.43 -20.56
C LYS A 936 28.02 37.44 -19.68
N SER A 937 27.94 37.69 -18.39
CA SER A 937 27.13 36.89 -17.46
C SER A 937 25.95 37.71 -16.95
N ALA A 938 25.05 37.05 -16.22
CA ALA A 938 23.96 37.72 -15.52
C ALA A 938 24.45 38.68 -14.41
N LEU A 939 25.74 38.66 -14.05
CA LEU A 939 26.31 39.46 -12.95
C LEU A 939 27.61 40.14 -13.38
N LEU A 940 27.58 41.47 -13.53
CA LEU A 940 28.76 42.29 -13.73
C LEU A 940 29.35 42.70 -12.38
N THR A 941 30.64 42.46 -12.17
CA THR A 941 31.40 42.94 -11.01
C THR A 941 32.38 44.03 -11.44
N LEU A 942 32.35 45.16 -10.76
CA LEU A 942 33.30 46.26 -10.82
C LEU A 942 34.21 46.15 -9.60
N THR A 943 35.50 45.93 -9.76
CA THR A 943 36.46 45.90 -8.67
C THR A 943 37.23 47.22 -8.63
N ASN A 944 37.24 47.87 -7.46
CA ASN A 944 37.96 49.13 -7.20
C ASN A 944 37.60 50.26 -8.18
N ALA A 945 36.30 50.46 -8.45
CA ALA A 945 35.84 51.53 -9.34
C ALA A 945 36.21 52.92 -8.75
N PRO A 946 36.79 53.85 -9.55
CA PRO A 946 37.09 55.20 -9.11
C PRO A 946 35.84 55.98 -8.69
N THR A 947 35.89 56.72 -7.59
CA THR A 947 34.76 57.56 -7.10
C THR A 947 34.35 58.63 -8.11
N SER A 948 35.29 59.09 -8.94
CA SER A 948 35.02 59.99 -10.07
C SER A 948 34.03 59.45 -11.12
N TRP A 949 33.72 58.16 -11.10
CA TRP A 949 32.69 57.56 -11.96
C TRP A 949 31.28 57.68 -11.38
N TYR A 950 31.09 58.42 -10.29
CA TYR A 950 29.76 58.72 -9.77
C TYR A 950 28.87 59.26 -10.90
N GLY A 951 27.70 58.66 -11.07
CA GLY A 951 26.73 59.00 -12.11
C GLY A 951 26.87 58.18 -13.40
N TYR A 952 27.90 57.33 -13.55
CA TYR A 952 28.00 56.42 -14.69
C TYR A 952 26.83 55.43 -14.67
N GLN A 953 26.25 55.18 -15.83
CA GLN A 953 25.05 54.37 -16.00
C GLN A 953 25.38 53.01 -16.61
N TYR A 954 24.83 51.93 -16.08
CA TYR A 954 25.11 50.56 -16.50
C TYR A 954 23.80 49.83 -16.85
N ARG A 955 23.77 49.11 -17.97
CA ARG A 955 22.66 48.22 -18.35
C ARG A 955 23.17 46.96 -19.02
N CYS A 956 22.40 45.88 -19.00
CA CYS A 956 22.69 44.66 -19.73
C CYS A 956 21.75 44.55 -20.94
N SER A 957 22.30 44.22 -22.11
CA SER A 957 21.53 43.72 -23.24
C SER A 957 21.40 42.21 -23.09
N ILE A 958 20.16 41.72 -23.09
CA ILE A 958 19.80 40.33 -22.79
C ILE A 958 19.14 39.76 -24.04
N THR A 959 19.68 38.65 -24.55
CA THR A 959 19.07 37.94 -25.67
C THR A 959 18.10 36.88 -25.12
N THR A 960 16.83 36.99 -25.48
CA THR A 960 15.76 36.06 -25.10
C THR A 960 15.26 35.30 -26.33
N VAL A 961 14.34 34.35 -26.13
CA VAL A 961 13.68 33.62 -27.25
C VAL A 961 12.80 34.52 -28.11
N SER A 962 12.38 35.69 -27.58
CA SER A 962 11.51 36.67 -28.24
C SER A 962 12.25 37.88 -28.82
N GLY A 963 13.56 38.02 -28.58
CA GLY A 963 14.38 39.12 -29.12
C GLY A 963 15.41 39.66 -28.12
N THR A 964 15.80 40.93 -28.27
CA THR A 964 16.73 41.60 -27.35
C THR A 964 15.96 42.49 -26.38
N GLU A 965 16.15 42.26 -25.08
CA GLU A 965 15.64 43.10 -24.00
C GLU A 965 16.80 43.82 -23.31
N TYR A 966 16.51 44.94 -22.63
CA TYR A 966 17.52 45.70 -21.88
C TYR A 966 17.17 45.74 -20.41
N SER A 967 18.21 45.66 -19.58
CA SER A 967 18.04 45.84 -18.16
C SER A 967 17.73 47.27 -17.75
N TYR A 968 17.22 47.40 -16.52
CA TYR A 968 17.21 48.69 -15.84
C TYR A 968 18.59 49.33 -15.87
N VAL A 969 18.56 50.65 -16.02
CA VAL A 969 19.76 51.47 -15.98
C VAL A 969 20.14 51.66 -14.52
N ASN A 970 21.31 51.15 -14.15
CA ASN A 970 21.90 51.28 -12.83
C ASN A 970 22.86 52.46 -12.82
N GLU A 971 22.66 53.41 -11.91
CA GLU A 971 23.61 54.50 -11.72
C GLU A 971 24.63 54.13 -10.64
N LEU A 972 25.92 54.24 -10.95
CA LEU A 972 27.00 54.06 -9.98
C LEU A 972 27.04 55.27 -9.04
N LYS A 973 26.90 55.02 -7.75
CA LYS A 973 26.96 56.02 -6.69
C LYS A 973 27.91 55.54 -5.62
N PHE A 974 28.59 56.45 -4.95
CA PHE A 974 29.48 56.16 -3.84
C PHE A 974 28.97 56.82 -2.58
N ALA A 975 28.98 56.09 -1.47
CA ALA A 975 28.51 56.59 -0.20
C ALA A 975 29.34 56.01 0.95
N ALA A 976 29.36 56.73 2.07
CA ALA A 976 30.04 56.30 3.28
C ALA A 976 29.27 56.75 4.52
N THR A 977 29.20 55.86 5.51
CA THR A 977 28.53 56.14 6.79
C THR A 977 29.55 56.32 7.90
N TRP A 978 29.32 57.34 8.72
CA TRP A 978 30.09 57.56 9.93
C TRP A 978 29.72 56.54 11.02
N LYS A 979 30.71 55.80 11.54
CA LYS A 979 30.52 54.86 12.67
C LYS A 979 31.12 55.37 13.98
N GLY A 980 32.09 56.29 13.95
CA GLY A 980 32.66 56.91 15.14
C GLY A 980 33.28 55.93 16.15
N SER A 981 33.74 54.76 15.70
CA SER A 981 34.18 53.66 16.58
C SER A 981 35.55 53.88 17.21
N GLY A 982 36.39 54.73 16.64
CA GLY A 982 37.72 55.03 17.16
C GLY A 982 37.79 56.36 17.92
N SER A 983 37.23 57.42 17.33
CA SER A 983 37.26 58.78 17.89
C SER A 983 36.24 59.70 17.18
N THR A 984 36.26 60.98 17.51
CA THR A 984 35.51 62.03 16.79
C THR A 984 36.19 62.45 15.47
N ALA A 985 37.45 62.08 15.22
CA ALA A 985 38.27 62.64 14.13
C ALA A 985 37.81 62.21 12.73
N TRP A 986 37.33 63.16 11.90
CA TRP A 986 36.82 62.91 10.54
C TRP A 986 37.82 62.19 9.64
N GLU A 987 39.08 62.59 9.71
CA GLU A 987 40.19 62.12 8.90
C GLU A 987 40.65 60.69 9.23
N LEU A 988 40.19 60.12 10.35
CA LEU A 988 40.54 58.75 10.70
C LEU A 988 39.65 57.79 9.91
N ALA A 989 40.24 57.09 8.95
CA ALA A 989 39.55 56.12 8.09
C ALA A 989 38.81 55.03 8.89
N ALA A 990 39.32 54.67 10.08
CA ALA A 990 38.67 53.73 10.99
C ALA A 990 37.36 54.22 11.61
N ASN A 991 37.02 55.52 11.51
CA ASN A 991 35.73 56.07 11.92
C ASN A 991 34.65 55.98 10.82
N TRP A 992 35.02 55.54 9.62
CA TRP A 992 34.11 55.32 8.50
C TRP A 992 33.81 53.83 8.33
N GLU A 993 32.57 53.51 7.98
CA GLU A 993 32.16 52.13 7.69
C GLU A 993 33.02 51.53 6.56
N CYS A 994 33.30 52.33 5.53
CA CYS A 994 34.13 51.96 4.39
C CYS A 994 35.61 51.76 4.69
N GLY A 995 36.10 52.10 5.89
CA GLY A 995 37.54 52.05 6.19
C GLY A 995 38.37 53.03 5.37
N THR A 996 37.73 54.00 4.71
CA THR A 996 38.33 55.04 3.87
C THR A 996 37.63 56.37 4.15
N VAL A 997 38.38 57.47 4.11
CA VAL A 997 37.80 58.82 4.27
C VAL A 997 37.02 59.22 3.01
N PRO A 998 35.80 59.76 3.12
CA PRO A 998 35.00 60.23 1.98
C PRO A 998 35.68 61.34 1.19
N ASP A 999 35.45 61.38 -0.13
CA ASP A 999 35.94 62.42 -1.04
C ASP A 999 34.79 63.20 -1.69
N ALA A 1000 35.12 64.16 -2.56
CA ALA A 1000 34.19 65.06 -3.22
C ALA A 1000 33.09 64.37 -4.07
N ASN A 1001 33.22 63.08 -4.35
CA ASN A 1001 32.25 62.26 -5.07
C ASN A 1001 31.55 61.23 -4.16
N THR A 1002 31.75 61.29 -2.84
CA THR A 1002 31.13 60.37 -1.88
C THR A 1002 29.97 61.05 -1.11
N ASP A 1003 28.82 60.40 -1.10
CA ASP A 1003 27.66 60.81 -0.31
C ASP A 1003 27.84 60.39 1.15
N VAL A 1004 27.78 61.33 2.09
CA VAL A 1004 28.07 61.07 3.50
C VAL A 1004 26.81 61.02 4.35
N TYR A 1005 26.73 60.00 5.20
CA TYR A 1005 25.66 59.80 6.16
C TYR A 1005 26.19 59.77 7.59
N VAL A 1006 25.59 60.56 8.47
CA VAL A 1006 25.93 60.61 9.91
C VAL A 1006 24.70 60.18 10.71
N MET A 1007 24.78 58.98 11.27
CA MET A 1007 23.69 58.35 12.00
C MET A 1007 23.61 58.88 13.45
N ALA A 1008 22.40 58.88 14.02
CA ALA A 1008 22.21 59.17 15.44
C ALA A 1008 22.64 57.96 16.30
N GLY A 1009 23.04 58.21 17.56
CA GLY A 1009 23.41 57.16 18.51
C GLY A 1009 24.79 56.52 18.30
N VAL A 1010 25.61 57.04 17.38
CA VAL A 1010 27.01 56.61 17.22
C VAL A 1010 27.87 57.03 18.42
N PRO A 1011 28.89 56.24 18.83
CA PRO A 1011 29.63 56.48 20.07
C PRO A 1011 30.36 57.82 20.11
N ASN A 1012 30.89 58.27 18.98
CA ASN A 1012 31.58 59.54 18.83
C ASN A 1012 31.04 60.26 17.59
N LEU A 1013 30.49 61.46 17.75
CA LEU A 1013 30.02 62.27 16.63
C LEU A 1013 31.20 62.94 15.89
N PRO A 1014 31.10 63.12 14.57
CA PRO A 1014 32.21 63.60 13.76
C PRO A 1014 32.63 65.05 14.07
N GLN A 1015 33.94 65.23 14.17
CA GLN A 1015 34.64 66.51 14.24
C GLN A 1015 35.64 66.59 13.08
N ILE A 1016 35.47 67.61 12.25
CA ILE A 1016 36.28 67.85 11.05
C ILE A 1016 37.47 68.71 11.44
N ASN A 1017 38.67 68.11 11.40
CA ASN A 1017 39.91 68.78 11.81
C ASN A 1017 40.77 69.27 10.64
N ASN A 1018 40.47 68.83 9.40
CA ASN A 1018 41.17 69.20 8.19
C ASN A 1018 40.17 69.63 7.10
N ASN A 1019 40.60 70.52 6.20
CA ASN A 1019 39.78 70.89 5.05
C ASN A 1019 39.45 69.64 4.23
N THR A 1020 38.17 69.40 3.99
CA THR A 1020 37.70 68.20 3.30
C THR A 1020 36.54 68.53 2.37
N SER A 1021 36.34 67.68 1.37
CA SER A 1021 35.29 67.85 0.37
C SER A 1021 34.50 66.55 0.26
N ILE A 1022 33.18 66.66 0.21
CA ILE A 1022 32.24 65.55 0.08
C ILE A 1022 31.15 65.89 -0.93
N ARG A 1023 30.50 64.87 -1.50
CA ARG A 1023 29.44 65.12 -2.49
C ARG A 1023 28.19 65.70 -1.83
N THR A 1024 27.58 64.94 -0.92
CA THR A 1024 26.43 65.37 -0.11
C THR A 1024 26.68 65.05 1.36
N LEU A 1025 25.99 65.74 2.26
CA LEU A 1025 25.97 65.43 3.69
C LEU A 1025 24.53 65.25 4.18
N THR A 1026 24.25 64.10 4.79
CA THR A 1026 22.98 63.82 5.46
C THR A 1026 23.24 63.54 6.94
N ILE A 1027 22.69 64.39 7.81
CA ILE A 1027 22.80 64.27 9.26
C ILE A 1027 21.45 63.83 9.79
N MET A 1028 21.40 62.66 10.42
CA MET A 1028 20.18 62.11 10.99
C MET A 1028 19.73 62.91 12.21
N THR A 1029 18.42 62.98 12.44
CA THR A 1029 17.83 63.64 13.62
C THR A 1029 18.44 63.08 14.91
N GLY A 1030 19.09 63.92 15.71
CA GLY A 1030 19.81 63.53 16.92
C GLY A 1030 21.32 63.31 16.76
N ALA A 1031 21.87 63.49 15.55
CA ALA A 1031 23.30 63.53 15.29
C ALA A 1031 23.80 64.97 15.04
N THR A 1032 25.10 65.19 15.19
CA THR A 1032 25.76 66.46 14.86
C THR A 1032 27.07 66.22 14.10
N VAL A 1033 27.47 67.21 13.32
CA VAL A 1033 28.81 67.30 12.70
C VAL A 1033 29.39 68.63 13.12
N THR A 1034 30.61 68.64 13.64
CA THR A 1034 31.30 69.86 14.07
C THR A 1034 32.57 70.07 13.25
N ALA A 1035 32.95 71.33 13.00
CA ALA A 1035 34.19 71.65 12.32
C ALA A 1035 35.07 72.51 13.23
N SER A 1036 36.37 72.21 13.27
CA SER A 1036 37.33 72.98 14.05
C SER A 1036 37.50 74.40 13.49
N PRO A 1037 37.80 75.43 14.33
CA PRO A 1037 37.91 76.80 13.86
C PRO A 1037 38.91 76.95 12.71
N GLY A 1038 38.50 77.62 11.62
CA GLY A 1038 39.34 77.84 10.43
C GLY A 1038 39.33 76.68 9.42
N ILE A 1039 38.63 75.59 9.69
CA ILE A 1039 38.49 74.43 8.79
C ILE A 1039 37.21 74.53 7.94
N GLN A 1040 37.31 74.14 6.67
CA GLN A 1040 36.23 74.14 5.69
C GLN A 1040 35.78 72.71 5.34
N LEU A 1041 34.47 72.48 5.39
CA LEU A 1041 33.81 71.34 4.77
C LEU A 1041 33.13 71.81 3.49
N ASN A 1042 33.61 71.35 2.34
CA ASN A 1042 32.99 71.65 1.06
C ASN A 1042 31.99 70.54 0.72
N VAL A 1043 30.71 70.87 0.67
CA VAL A 1043 29.65 69.97 0.20
C VAL A 1043 29.33 70.35 -1.24
N MET A 1044 29.61 69.44 -2.18
CA MET A 1044 29.57 69.74 -3.62
C MET A 1044 28.14 69.84 -4.18
N LYS A 1045 27.13 69.31 -3.48
CA LYS A 1045 25.74 69.25 -3.95
C LYS A 1045 24.70 69.41 -2.84
#